data_AF-A0AAD6M984-F1
#
_entry.id   AF-A0AAD6M984-F1
#
_cell.length_a   1.000
_cell.length_b   1.000
_cell.length_c   1.000
_cell.angle_alpha   90.00
_cell.angle_beta   90.00
_cell.angle_gamma   90.00
#
_symmetry.space_group_name_H-M   'P 1'
#
loop_
_entity.id
_entity.type
_entity.pdbx_description
1 polymer ?
#
loop_
_entity_poly.entity_id
_entity_poly.type
_entity_poly.pdbx_seq_one_letter_code
_entity_poly.pdbx_strand_id
1 'polypeptide(L)'
;MHQPIIPGLPDDLALRCLAKVSHGYHGLLESVSKRWRDMIRSADYARYRAKQGCCGDWLFVLTEQSNNQWVAFDPEADRWHPLPKVSGDCADRQHFGFSCVCVYNRLLVIGGSYAPLDSSVLIQRPLITDNVLQFDPFKKQWTSVARMRTPRSHFACSVISGKVYVAGGRNLSCAKGLALAEVYDPLTDKWEELPPMPAPLMDCLGLSYKGKFHVLSDQVGLSETNITQVFNPSINTWCTMEDIWPFSRAMQFAVQVMCDGRVYTVVDWGESLIKTRDSEGGEWYTVGSVPSVILTNHTRALEAFSYGFASLRDELYILGGKVLKWEEAGAGSRVSVEEIVNASSERRSRRRRKKMMMLYLWLGFMYGLTMCSLTWKCVNCFEFEHSQPLPLQDWNNNVTYKAAAAEAEAFAYAYARRTPPLMVGLTLVNAAASKGAVCLDGSLPGYHIHRGYGSGANSWLVQLEGGGWCNSIRKCVFSKKTRHGSSHYMEKQIPFEGILSNKAEENPDFYNWNRVKVRYCDGGSFSGDSQNEAAQLYFRGQRIWSVVMEDLMSKGMRYANQALLSGCSAGGLAAILHCDEFRHLFPRTARVKCLSDAGLFLDVPDISGWRTLRYMFAGVVMLQGMQKNLPQGCTKRFNPIMCFFPQRLIASVRTPLFLVNTAYDTWQIQVSLAPASADHHGNWNGCRKNYARCTGSQISFLQGFRNQMLHAVRGFSRLKKNGLFINSCFAHCQTERQDTWFSPGDSGVCWQLIRKIDKSGWSSNLRFQFTLGMVSRHVGILEI
;
A
#
# COMPACT_ATOMS: atom_id res chain seq x y z
N MET A 1 25.76 0.70 30.94
CA MET A 1 24.41 0.18 30.67
C MET A 1 23.96 0.69 29.31
N HIS A 2 23.61 -0.19 28.38
CA HIS A 2 23.12 0.22 27.07
C HIS A 2 21.68 0.75 27.23
N GLN A 3 21.47 2.07 27.08
CA GLN A 3 20.11 2.59 26.96
C GLN A 3 19.46 2.00 25.69
N PRO A 4 18.15 1.81 25.61
CA PRO A 4 17.47 1.46 24.37
C PRO A 4 17.20 2.71 23.49
N ILE A 5 17.09 2.54 22.17
CA ILE A 5 16.73 3.61 21.21
C ILE A 5 15.32 4.14 21.53
N ILE A 6 14.33 3.24 21.63
CA ILE A 6 12.98 3.57 22.10
C ILE A 6 12.78 2.87 23.46
N PRO A 7 12.52 3.61 24.55
CA PRO A 7 12.26 2.99 25.85
C PRO A 7 11.14 1.94 25.79
N GLY A 8 11.44 0.72 26.23
CA GLY A 8 10.48 -0.39 26.21
C GLY A 8 10.45 -1.19 24.90
N LEU A 9 11.26 -0.85 23.91
CA LEU A 9 11.40 -1.56 22.64
C LEU A 9 12.84 -2.02 22.42
N PRO A 10 13.07 -3.26 21.94
CA PRO A 10 14.36 -3.70 21.42
C PRO A 10 14.86 -2.78 20.29
N ASP A 11 16.17 -2.55 20.24
CA ASP A 11 16.80 -1.59 19.31
C ASP A 11 16.59 -1.95 17.83
N ASP A 12 16.51 -3.24 17.51
CA ASP A 12 16.20 -3.76 16.17
C ASP A 12 14.75 -3.45 15.74
N LEU A 13 13.79 -3.57 16.67
CA LEU A 13 12.40 -3.16 16.44
C LEU A 13 12.27 -1.64 16.38
N ALA A 14 13.02 -0.90 17.20
CA ALA A 14 13.07 0.56 17.15
C ALA A 14 13.59 1.06 15.80
N LEU A 15 14.68 0.47 15.31
CA LEU A 15 15.21 0.73 13.98
C LEU A 15 14.18 0.44 12.90
N ARG A 16 13.39 -0.64 13.04
CA ARG A 16 12.34 -1.00 12.07
C ARG A 16 11.16 -0.03 12.05
N CYS A 17 10.70 0.41 13.21
CA CYS A 17 9.63 1.40 13.31
C CYS A 17 10.10 2.73 12.73
N LEU A 18 11.28 3.19 13.13
CA LEU A 18 11.85 4.45 12.65
C LEU A 18 12.16 4.39 11.15
N ALA A 19 12.57 3.24 10.63
CA ALA A 19 12.83 3.06 9.20
C ALA A 19 11.60 3.28 8.31
N LYS A 20 10.39 3.01 8.83
CA LYS A 20 9.11 3.20 8.14
C LYS A 20 8.59 4.63 8.17
N VAL A 21 9.17 5.48 9.02
CA VAL A 21 8.79 6.88 9.05
C VAL A 21 9.33 7.55 7.79
N SER A 22 8.43 8.18 7.03
CA SER A 22 8.78 8.96 5.83
C SER A 22 9.91 9.95 6.17
N HIS A 23 10.83 10.12 5.22
CA HIS A 23 12.03 10.92 5.47
C HIS A 23 11.69 12.37 5.80
N GLY A 24 10.57 12.90 5.30
CA GLY A 24 10.07 14.23 5.67
C GLY A 24 9.84 14.47 7.17
N TYR A 25 9.75 13.42 8.00
CA TYR A 25 9.67 13.54 9.46
C TYR A 25 11.02 13.34 10.17
N HIS A 26 12.10 13.02 9.46
CA HIS A 26 13.40 12.69 10.07
C HIS A 26 14.03 13.86 10.81
N GLY A 27 13.75 15.11 10.40
CA GLY A 27 14.13 16.29 11.17
C GLY A 27 13.51 16.32 12.58
N LEU A 28 12.25 15.87 12.71
CA LEU A 28 11.59 15.72 14.01
C LEU A 28 12.19 14.56 14.81
N LEU A 29 12.46 13.43 14.16
CA LEU A 29 13.08 12.28 14.81
C LEU A 29 14.50 12.60 15.33
N GLU A 30 15.29 13.37 14.58
CA GLU A 30 16.61 13.85 14.99
C GLU A 30 16.55 14.78 16.23
N SER A 31 15.41 15.43 16.48
CA SER A 31 15.23 16.31 17.64
C SER A 31 14.95 15.58 18.95
N VAL A 32 14.60 14.28 18.89
CA VAL A 32 14.18 13.50 20.06
C VAL A 32 15.33 13.27 21.05
N SER A 33 16.52 12.89 20.56
CA SER A 33 17.70 12.71 21.40
C SER A 33 18.99 12.72 20.57
N LYS A 34 20.15 12.94 21.22
CA LYS A 34 21.47 12.85 20.56
C LYS A 34 21.66 11.49 19.88
N ARG A 35 21.27 10.41 20.55
CA ARG A 35 21.36 9.04 20.00
C ARG A 35 20.49 8.84 18.77
N TRP A 36 19.25 9.35 18.77
CA TRP A 36 18.38 9.25 17.59
C TRP A 36 18.98 10.00 16.42
N ARG A 37 19.49 11.20 16.66
CA ARG A 37 20.17 11.98 15.62
C ARG A 37 21.37 11.24 15.04
N ASP A 38 22.23 10.69 15.89
CA ASP A 38 23.44 9.99 15.45
C ASP A 38 23.09 8.70 14.68
N MET A 39 22.07 7.96 15.14
CA MET A 39 21.55 6.78 14.46
C MET A 39 20.90 7.13 13.11
N ILE A 40 20.01 8.14 13.05
CA ILE A 40 19.29 8.53 11.83
C ILE A 40 20.27 9.01 10.76
N ARG A 41 21.36 9.67 11.17
CA ARG A 41 22.45 10.11 10.29
C ARG A 41 23.48 9.02 9.98
N SER A 42 23.35 7.83 10.57
CA SER A 42 24.32 6.74 10.39
C SER A 42 24.15 6.03 9.04
N ALA A 43 25.27 5.57 8.47
CA ALA A 43 25.26 4.74 7.27
C ALA A 43 24.53 3.40 7.49
N ASP A 44 24.54 2.88 8.72
CA ASP A 44 23.88 1.61 9.04
C ASP A 44 22.36 1.72 9.04
N TYR A 45 21.81 2.81 9.58
CA TYR A 45 20.37 3.09 9.49
C TYR A 45 19.95 3.35 8.05
N ALA A 46 20.75 4.06 7.26
CA ALA A 46 20.51 4.27 5.83
C ALA A 46 20.48 2.94 5.06
N ARG A 47 21.48 2.06 5.27
CA ARG A 47 21.52 0.70 4.71
C ARG A 47 20.37 -0.18 5.20
N TYR A 48 19.95 0.00 6.44
CA TYR A 48 18.82 -0.73 7.00
C TYR A 48 17.51 -0.33 6.32
N ARG A 49 17.23 0.97 6.18
CA ARG A 49 16.07 1.48 5.41
C ARG A 49 16.10 0.97 3.97
N ALA A 50 17.27 0.99 3.34
CA ALA A 50 17.51 0.48 2.00
C ALA A 50 17.06 -0.97 1.84
N LYS A 51 17.51 -1.84 2.76
CA LYS A 51 17.14 -3.26 2.79
C LYS A 51 15.64 -3.50 3.02
N GLN A 52 14.95 -2.58 3.70
CA GLN A 52 13.52 -2.68 3.95
C GLN A 52 12.66 -2.12 2.79
N GLY A 53 13.27 -1.55 1.75
CA GLY A 53 12.55 -0.84 0.70
C GLY A 53 11.84 0.43 1.19
N CYS A 54 12.20 0.93 2.39
CA CYS A 54 11.52 2.04 3.08
C CYS A 54 12.19 3.38 2.82
N CYS A 55 12.76 3.56 1.65
CA CYS A 55 13.55 4.73 1.42
C CYS A 55 12.75 5.74 0.61
N GLY A 56 12.68 6.95 1.15
CA GLY A 56 11.78 7.99 0.67
C GLY A 56 11.99 8.25 -0.80
N ASP A 57 10.90 8.18 -1.55
CA ASP A 57 10.88 8.56 -2.96
C ASP A 57 10.79 10.08 -3.01
N TRP A 58 11.90 10.76 -3.26
CA TRP A 58 11.98 12.22 -3.20
C TRP A 58 12.08 12.83 -4.58
N LEU A 59 11.39 13.95 -4.80
CA LEU A 59 11.59 14.76 -5.99
C LEU A 59 12.50 15.94 -5.62
N PHE A 60 13.69 16.00 -6.22
CA PHE A 60 14.59 17.13 -6.03
C PHE A 60 14.32 18.18 -7.10
N VAL A 61 14.10 19.41 -6.65
CA VAL A 61 13.70 20.54 -7.46
C VAL A 61 14.63 21.71 -7.17
N LEU A 62 15.11 22.37 -8.21
CA LEU A 62 15.78 23.65 -8.10
C LEU A 62 14.97 24.67 -8.91
N THR A 63 14.51 25.74 -8.25
CA THR A 63 13.72 26.79 -8.90
C THR A 63 14.58 28.02 -9.14
N GLU A 64 14.26 28.81 -10.17
CA GLU A 64 15.05 30.01 -10.53
C GLU A 64 15.11 31.04 -9.39
N GLN A 65 14.10 31.08 -8.51
CA GLN A 65 14.04 31.99 -7.37
C GLN A 65 14.78 31.49 -6.12
N SER A 66 15.27 30.24 -6.14
CA SER A 66 15.81 29.59 -4.94
C SER A 66 17.23 30.02 -4.56
N ASN A 67 17.89 30.89 -5.34
CA ASN A 67 19.29 31.29 -5.12
C ASN A 67 20.20 30.06 -4.87
N ASN A 68 20.15 29.10 -5.80
CA ASN A 68 20.85 27.80 -5.75
C ASN A 68 20.49 26.90 -4.55
N GLN A 69 19.34 27.12 -3.90
CA GLN A 69 18.86 26.26 -2.83
C GLN A 69 17.93 25.17 -3.38
N TRP A 70 18.44 23.94 -3.43
CA TRP A 70 17.63 22.78 -3.77
C TRP A 70 16.53 22.54 -2.73
N VAL A 71 15.38 22.07 -3.18
CA VAL A 71 14.28 21.58 -2.33
C VAL A 71 13.94 20.14 -2.71
N ALA A 72 13.61 19.31 -1.72
CA ALA A 72 13.10 17.96 -1.93
C ALA A 72 11.63 17.90 -1.54
N PHE A 73 10.78 17.37 -2.43
CA PHE A 73 9.41 17.02 -2.12
C PHE A 73 9.33 15.55 -1.71
N ASP A 74 8.75 15.31 -0.53
CA ASP A 74 8.39 13.98 -0.03
C ASP A 74 6.90 13.75 -0.27
N PRO A 75 6.50 12.94 -1.27
CA PRO A 75 5.11 12.67 -1.62
C PRO A 75 4.39 11.81 -0.56
N GLU A 76 5.13 11.03 0.24
CA GLU A 76 4.53 10.26 1.33
C GLU A 76 4.12 11.18 2.50
N ALA A 77 4.90 12.24 2.74
CA ALA A 77 4.59 13.26 3.74
C ALA A 77 3.79 14.46 3.19
N ASP A 78 3.64 14.58 1.88
CA ASP A 78 3.11 15.77 1.17
C ASP A 78 3.79 17.06 1.64
N ARG A 79 5.13 17.05 1.72
CA ARG A 79 5.93 18.17 2.26
C ARG A 79 7.20 18.45 1.50
N TRP A 80 7.54 19.74 1.46
CA TRP A 80 8.79 20.27 0.90
C TRP A 80 9.85 20.43 1.98
N HIS A 81 11.08 20.11 1.61
CA HIS A 81 12.24 20.14 2.50
C HIS A 81 13.38 20.89 1.82
N PRO A 82 13.82 22.05 2.34
CA PRO A 82 14.98 22.73 1.81
C PRO A 82 16.26 21.92 2.09
N LEU A 83 17.09 21.76 1.07
CA LEU A 83 18.41 21.18 1.21
C LEU A 83 19.40 22.28 1.67
N PRO A 84 20.53 21.88 2.28
CA PRO A 84 21.64 22.79 2.48
C PRO A 84 22.08 23.40 1.15
N LYS A 85 22.45 24.68 1.17
CA LYS A 85 23.05 25.32 0.02
C LYS A 85 24.35 24.61 -0.33
N VAL A 86 24.64 24.55 -1.63
CA VAL A 86 25.94 24.06 -2.11
C VAL A 86 27.02 25.04 -1.63
N SER A 87 27.93 24.57 -0.78
CA SER A 87 29.07 25.36 -0.32
C SER A 87 30.22 25.31 -1.33
N GLY A 88 30.67 26.47 -1.83
CA GLY A 88 31.82 26.58 -2.75
C GLY A 88 31.94 27.97 -3.40
N ASP A 89 33.02 28.20 -4.14
CA ASP A 89 33.47 29.49 -4.74
C ASP A 89 32.50 30.16 -5.73
N CYS A 90 31.32 29.56 -5.98
CA CYS A 90 30.31 30.06 -6.92
C CYS A 90 28.89 30.12 -6.30
N ALA A 91 28.77 30.08 -4.97
CA ALA A 91 27.47 30.15 -4.29
C ALA A 91 26.65 31.39 -4.67
N ASP A 92 27.31 32.51 -5.00
CA ASP A 92 26.71 33.79 -5.39
C ASP A 92 26.54 33.95 -6.91
N ARG A 93 26.58 32.85 -7.68
CA ARG A 93 26.41 32.83 -9.14
C ARG A 93 25.27 31.90 -9.53
N GLN A 94 24.41 32.30 -10.47
CA GLN A 94 23.34 31.45 -10.98
C GLN A 94 23.92 30.25 -11.74
N HIS A 95 23.50 29.04 -11.37
CA HIS A 95 23.90 27.79 -12.03
C HIS A 95 22.81 27.35 -13.01
N PHE A 96 23.17 27.15 -14.29
CA PHE A 96 22.24 26.73 -15.33
C PHE A 96 22.92 25.80 -16.35
N GLY A 97 22.11 25.14 -17.20
CA GLY A 97 22.63 24.21 -18.20
C GLY A 97 23.36 22.99 -17.62
N PHE A 98 23.21 22.72 -16.32
CA PHE A 98 23.68 21.49 -15.68
C PHE A 98 22.69 20.37 -15.93
N SER A 99 23.16 19.13 -15.80
CA SER A 99 22.28 17.95 -15.72
C SER A 99 22.20 17.45 -14.29
N CYS A 100 21.07 16.87 -13.90
CA CYS A 100 20.94 16.19 -12.62
C CYS A 100 20.33 14.80 -12.78
N VAL A 101 20.89 13.82 -12.07
CA VAL A 101 20.44 12.42 -12.11
C VAL A 101 20.50 11.80 -10.72
N CYS A 102 19.64 10.80 -10.51
CA CYS A 102 19.64 10.01 -9.29
C CYS A 102 20.21 8.62 -9.58
N VAL A 103 21.28 8.26 -8.86
CA VAL A 103 21.95 6.96 -9.02
C VAL A 103 22.43 6.47 -7.66
N TYR A 104 22.25 5.18 -7.35
CA TYR A 104 22.55 4.57 -6.04
C TYR A 104 22.08 5.41 -4.84
N ASN A 105 20.89 6.00 -4.94
CA ASN A 105 20.27 6.81 -3.88
C ASN A 105 21.02 8.09 -3.53
N ARG A 106 21.67 8.69 -4.52
CA ARG A 106 22.35 9.98 -4.44
C ARG A 106 21.86 10.85 -5.58
N LEU A 107 21.71 12.14 -5.32
CA LEU A 107 21.49 13.14 -6.35
C LEU A 107 22.86 13.61 -6.83
N LEU A 108 23.11 13.52 -8.14
CA LEU A 108 24.26 14.10 -8.80
C LEU A 108 23.83 15.36 -9.55
N VAL A 109 24.59 16.42 -9.39
CA VAL A 109 24.52 17.66 -10.19
C VAL A 109 25.81 17.75 -10.97
N ILE A 110 25.71 17.74 -12.29
CA ILE A 110 26.80 17.47 -13.22
C ILE A 110 26.95 18.67 -14.16
N GLY A 111 28.16 19.24 -14.21
CA GLY A 111 28.54 20.26 -15.18
C GLY A 111 27.70 21.53 -15.09
N GLY A 112 27.48 22.16 -16.25
CA GLY A 112 26.71 23.39 -16.38
C GLY A 112 27.56 24.64 -16.47
N SER A 113 26.93 25.79 -16.25
CA SER A 113 27.53 27.11 -16.37
C SER A 113 27.14 28.00 -15.19
N TYR A 114 28.11 28.77 -14.69
CA TYR A 114 27.89 29.78 -13.67
C TYR A 114 27.93 31.18 -14.29
N ALA A 115 26.90 31.99 -14.04
CA ALA A 115 26.87 33.41 -14.40
C ALA A 115 26.60 34.30 -13.16
N PRO A 116 27.09 35.55 -13.12
CA PRO A 116 26.79 36.49 -12.04
C PRO A 116 25.29 36.80 -11.96
N LEU A 117 24.77 37.05 -10.74
CA LEU A 117 23.35 37.44 -10.55
C LEU A 117 23.01 38.85 -11.07
N ASP A 118 24.00 39.75 -11.19
CA ASP A 118 23.79 41.12 -11.67
C ASP A 118 24.24 41.26 -13.12
N SER A 119 23.29 41.65 -13.98
CA SER A 119 23.49 41.87 -15.43
C SER A 119 24.24 43.17 -15.74
N SER A 120 24.45 44.03 -14.73
CA SER A 120 25.04 45.36 -14.87
C SER A 120 26.55 45.35 -15.19
N VAL A 121 27.23 44.21 -15.01
CA VAL A 121 28.68 44.06 -15.27
C VAL A 121 28.90 43.39 -16.64
N LEU A 122 29.04 44.21 -17.68
CA LEU A 122 29.09 43.83 -19.10
C LEU A 122 30.26 42.94 -19.57
N ILE A 123 31.07 42.27 -18.71
CA ILE A 123 32.32 41.62 -19.16
C ILE A 123 32.64 40.22 -18.56
N GLN A 124 31.77 39.56 -17.78
CA GLN A 124 32.09 38.19 -17.33
C GLN A 124 31.44 37.10 -18.21
N ARG A 125 32.27 36.40 -19.00
CA ARG A 125 31.85 35.21 -19.76
C ARG A 125 31.38 34.10 -18.80
N PRO A 126 30.31 33.36 -19.12
CA PRO A 126 29.82 32.27 -18.28
C PRO A 126 30.90 31.19 -18.13
N LEU A 127 31.14 30.76 -16.89
CA LEU A 127 32.13 29.73 -16.58
C LEU A 127 31.50 28.35 -16.74
N ILE A 128 31.88 27.63 -17.80
CA ILE A 128 31.49 26.22 -18.00
C ILE A 128 32.33 25.35 -17.07
N THR A 129 31.68 24.43 -16.35
CA THR A 129 32.34 23.59 -15.35
C THR A 129 32.27 22.10 -15.70
N ASP A 130 33.27 21.37 -15.22
CA ASP A 130 33.40 19.92 -15.14
C ASP A 130 33.08 19.37 -13.74
N ASN A 131 32.66 20.24 -12.81
CA ASN A 131 32.31 19.85 -11.45
C ASN A 131 31.17 18.82 -11.43
N VAL A 132 31.29 17.86 -10.50
CA VAL A 132 30.23 16.91 -10.17
C VAL A 132 30.01 16.96 -8.67
N LEU A 133 28.80 17.33 -8.29
CA LEU A 133 28.38 17.44 -6.90
C LEU A 133 27.41 16.32 -6.57
N GLN A 134 27.67 15.63 -5.47
CA GLN A 134 26.82 14.56 -4.97
C GLN A 134 26.15 15.01 -3.66
N PHE A 135 24.83 14.94 -3.62
CA PHE A 135 24.08 15.08 -2.37
C PHE A 135 23.75 13.71 -1.79
N ASP A 136 24.15 13.52 -0.53
CA ASP A 136 23.76 12.38 0.28
C ASP A 136 22.52 12.75 1.13
N PRO A 137 21.32 12.22 0.80
CA PRO A 137 20.10 12.55 1.54
C PRO A 137 20.09 12.04 2.99
N PHE A 138 21.00 11.11 3.34
CA PHE A 138 21.13 10.61 4.72
C PHE A 138 22.07 11.47 5.55
N LYS A 139 23.20 11.88 4.98
CA LYS A 139 24.13 12.79 5.65
C LYS A 139 23.67 14.25 5.60
N LYS A 140 22.74 14.57 4.69
CA LYS A 140 22.29 15.93 4.37
C LYS A 140 23.48 16.82 4.04
N GLN A 141 24.36 16.33 3.18
CA GLN A 141 25.61 17.00 2.84
C GLN A 141 25.90 16.85 1.36
N TRP A 142 26.46 17.92 0.81
CA TRP A 142 27.05 17.94 -0.52
C TRP A 142 28.52 17.55 -0.44
N THR A 143 28.96 16.71 -1.38
CA THR A 143 30.36 16.32 -1.54
C THR A 143 30.75 16.43 -3.01
N SER A 144 31.95 16.89 -3.30
CA SER A 144 32.51 16.79 -4.65
C SER A 144 32.96 15.36 -4.91
N VAL A 145 32.67 14.86 -6.11
CA VAL A 145 33.15 13.55 -6.61
C VAL A 145 34.04 13.78 -7.82
N ALA A 146 34.51 12.73 -8.49
CA ALA A 146 35.38 12.86 -9.65
C ALA A 146 34.77 13.80 -10.70
N ARG A 147 35.62 14.73 -11.16
CA ARG A 147 35.27 15.73 -12.17
C ARG A 147 35.16 15.07 -13.54
N MET A 148 34.26 15.57 -14.38
CA MET A 148 34.23 15.18 -15.79
C MET A 148 35.58 15.50 -16.45
N ARG A 149 35.94 14.77 -17.50
CA ARG A 149 37.15 15.09 -18.27
C ARG A 149 36.96 16.33 -19.12
N THR A 150 35.74 16.52 -19.63
CA THR A 150 35.38 17.68 -20.45
C THR A 150 34.36 18.56 -19.69
N PRO A 151 34.62 19.85 -19.51
CA PRO A 151 33.61 20.81 -19.05
C PRO A 151 32.48 20.95 -20.09
N ARG A 152 31.23 20.85 -19.65
CA ARG A 152 30.05 20.83 -20.53
C ARG A 152 28.88 21.58 -19.91
N SER A 153 28.10 22.28 -20.73
CA SER A 153 26.75 22.76 -20.38
C SER A 153 25.74 22.37 -21.45
N HIS A 154 24.45 22.28 -21.10
CA HIS A 154 23.36 21.90 -22.01
C HIS A 154 23.63 20.58 -22.77
N PHE A 155 24.14 19.58 -22.05
CA PHE A 155 24.53 18.28 -22.58
C PHE A 155 23.50 17.20 -22.21
N ALA A 156 23.48 16.10 -22.96
CA ALA A 156 22.62 14.97 -22.68
C ALA A 156 23.15 14.17 -21.50
N CYS A 157 22.27 13.76 -20.59
CA CYS A 157 22.62 12.96 -19.43
C CYS A 157 21.55 11.91 -19.15
N SER A 158 21.93 10.67 -18.86
CA SER A 158 21.00 9.62 -18.43
C SER A 158 21.69 8.52 -17.64
N VAL A 159 20.93 7.78 -16.82
CA VAL A 159 21.41 6.61 -16.08
C VAL A 159 21.04 5.34 -16.84
N ILE A 160 22.02 4.46 -17.06
CA ILE A 160 21.82 3.13 -17.63
C ILE A 160 22.61 2.12 -16.80
N SER A 161 21.93 1.09 -16.30
CA SER A 161 22.54 0.01 -15.50
C SER A 161 23.43 0.53 -14.36
N GLY A 162 23.03 1.60 -13.68
CA GLY A 162 23.75 2.18 -12.54
C GLY A 162 24.93 3.10 -12.90
N LYS A 163 25.24 3.29 -14.19
CA LYS A 163 26.25 4.23 -14.67
C LYS A 163 25.61 5.48 -15.27
N VAL A 164 26.30 6.61 -15.20
CA VAL A 164 25.82 7.89 -15.73
C VAL A 164 26.51 8.19 -17.04
N TYR A 165 25.75 8.33 -18.11
CA TYR A 165 26.24 8.63 -19.45
C TYR A 165 26.00 10.10 -19.75
N VAL A 166 27.03 10.78 -20.25
CA VAL A 166 26.95 12.16 -20.71
C VAL A 166 27.46 12.29 -22.13
N ALA A 167 26.80 13.09 -22.96
CA ALA A 167 27.24 13.33 -24.33
C ALA A 167 26.81 14.71 -24.84
N GLY A 168 27.58 15.25 -25.77
CA GLY A 168 27.26 16.53 -26.40
C GLY A 168 27.39 17.73 -25.47
N GLY A 169 26.67 18.79 -25.83
CA GLY A 169 26.61 20.06 -25.11
C GLY A 169 27.56 21.13 -25.64
N ARG A 170 27.57 22.24 -24.93
CA ARG A 170 28.36 23.45 -25.21
C ARG A 170 29.65 23.43 -24.41
N ASN A 171 30.72 23.88 -25.06
CA ASN A 171 32.01 24.21 -24.44
C ASN A 171 32.53 25.49 -25.11
N LEU A 172 33.25 26.34 -24.37
CA LEU A 172 33.75 27.65 -24.83
C LEU A 172 34.69 27.56 -26.05
N SER A 173 35.20 26.36 -26.35
CA SER A 173 36.11 26.09 -27.47
C SER A 173 35.43 25.72 -28.79
N CYS A 174 34.14 25.35 -28.80
CA CYS A 174 33.46 24.85 -30.00
C CYS A 174 32.06 25.44 -30.20
N ALA A 175 31.92 26.31 -31.21
CA ALA A 175 30.64 26.93 -31.57
C ALA A 175 29.62 25.94 -32.15
N LYS A 176 30.05 24.75 -32.60
CA LYS A 176 29.18 23.72 -33.20
C LYS A 176 28.70 22.65 -32.21
N GLY A 177 29.09 22.74 -30.94
CA GLY A 177 28.78 21.74 -29.91
C GLY A 177 29.85 20.65 -29.80
N LEU A 178 29.66 19.69 -28.90
CA LEU A 178 30.62 18.62 -28.63
C LEU A 178 30.19 17.31 -29.28
N ALA A 179 31.14 16.58 -29.85
CA ALA A 179 30.94 15.17 -30.23
C ALA A 179 31.34 14.20 -29.11
N LEU A 180 32.03 14.69 -28.08
CA LEU A 180 32.58 13.83 -27.03
C LEU A 180 31.49 13.23 -26.15
N ALA A 181 31.74 12.03 -25.63
CA ALA A 181 30.87 11.36 -24.67
C ALA A 181 31.71 10.69 -23.57
N GLU A 182 31.16 10.62 -22.38
CA GLU A 182 31.84 10.08 -21.19
C GLU A 182 30.84 9.27 -20.36
N VAL A 183 31.34 8.28 -19.64
CA VAL A 183 30.56 7.51 -18.66
C VAL A 183 31.21 7.62 -17.30
N TYR A 184 30.38 7.89 -16.30
CA TYR A 184 30.76 7.89 -14.89
C TYR A 184 30.27 6.61 -14.23
N ASP A 185 31.18 5.96 -13.52
CA ASP A 185 30.87 4.84 -12.64
C ASP A 185 30.89 5.33 -11.18
N PRO A 186 29.71 5.49 -10.55
CA PRO A 186 29.63 5.98 -9.17
C PRO A 186 30.22 5.03 -8.13
N LEU A 187 30.43 3.75 -8.46
CA LEU A 187 31.02 2.77 -7.53
C LEU A 187 32.55 2.91 -7.47
N THR A 188 33.17 3.31 -8.58
CA THR A 188 34.63 3.50 -8.65
C THR A 188 35.06 4.95 -8.57
N ASP A 189 34.10 5.88 -8.61
CA ASP A 189 34.31 7.34 -8.67
C ASP A 189 35.26 7.73 -9.81
N LYS A 190 34.97 7.23 -11.02
CA LYS A 190 35.81 7.45 -12.20
C LYS A 190 34.99 7.74 -13.45
N TRP A 191 35.54 8.64 -14.26
CA TRP A 191 35.07 8.94 -15.61
C TRP A 191 35.91 8.22 -16.65
N GLU A 192 35.25 7.51 -17.54
CA GLU A 192 35.81 6.84 -18.71
C GLU A 192 35.32 7.54 -19.98
N GLU A 193 36.21 7.62 -20.96
CA GLU A 193 35.88 8.17 -22.27
C GLU A 193 35.14 7.13 -23.11
N LEU A 194 34.06 7.57 -23.76
CA LEU A 194 33.34 6.76 -24.74
C LEU A 194 33.77 7.17 -26.15
N PRO A 195 33.55 6.31 -27.16
CA PRO A 195 33.72 6.71 -28.55
C PRO A 195 32.97 8.03 -28.84
N PRO A 196 33.53 8.93 -29.66
CA PRO A 196 32.85 10.18 -29.99
C PRO A 196 31.57 9.89 -30.80
N MET A 197 30.57 10.73 -30.59
CA MET A 197 29.35 10.76 -31.40
C MET A 197 29.69 11.04 -32.87
N PRO A 198 28.94 10.47 -33.83
CA PRO A 198 29.11 10.74 -35.25
C PRO A 198 29.00 12.21 -35.65
N ALA A 199 28.24 13.02 -34.90
CA ALA A 199 28.09 14.45 -35.11
C ALA A 199 28.14 15.21 -33.77
N PRO A 200 28.72 16.42 -33.73
CA PRO A 200 28.65 17.27 -32.56
C PRO A 200 27.23 17.80 -32.35
N LEU A 201 26.75 17.74 -31.10
CA LEU A 201 25.43 18.22 -30.71
C LEU A 201 25.53 19.19 -29.53
N MET A 202 24.62 20.14 -29.46
CA MET A 202 24.42 21.04 -28.31
C MET A 202 22.95 21.06 -27.90
N ASP A 203 22.65 21.62 -26.74
CA ASP A 203 21.26 21.73 -26.23
C ASP A 203 20.55 20.39 -26.21
N CYS A 204 21.26 19.41 -25.65
CA CYS A 204 20.87 18.02 -25.76
C CYS A 204 20.07 17.55 -24.55
N LEU A 205 19.13 16.63 -24.80
CA LEU A 205 18.47 15.83 -23.78
C LEU A 205 18.90 14.37 -23.89
N GLY A 206 19.21 13.76 -22.74
CA GLY A 206 19.55 12.34 -22.66
C GLY A 206 18.37 11.49 -22.20
N LEU A 207 18.16 10.34 -22.84
CA LEU A 207 17.14 9.37 -22.45
C LEU A 207 17.69 7.95 -22.40
N SER A 208 17.31 7.22 -21.36
CA SER A 208 17.47 5.76 -21.29
C SER A 208 16.22 5.11 -21.86
N TYR A 209 16.35 4.48 -23.02
CA TYR A 209 15.23 3.80 -23.67
C TYR A 209 15.71 2.47 -24.26
N LYS A 210 14.99 1.38 -23.94
CA LYS A 210 15.34 0.00 -24.35
C LYS A 210 16.83 -0.36 -24.12
N GLY A 211 17.37 0.09 -22.97
CA GLY A 211 18.76 -0.17 -22.57
C GLY A 211 19.83 0.62 -23.31
N LYS A 212 19.45 1.61 -24.14
CA LYS A 212 20.36 2.44 -24.94
C LYS A 212 20.30 3.89 -24.49
N PHE A 213 21.37 4.64 -24.78
CA PHE A 213 21.45 6.07 -24.48
C PHE A 213 21.10 6.86 -25.73
N HIS A 214 19.92 7.50 -25.71
CA HIS A 214 19.43 8.35 -26.79
C HIS A 214 19.77 9.80 -26.49
N VAL A 215 20.41 10.47 -27.45
CA VAL A 215 20.78 11.89 -27.40
C VAL A 215 19.91 12.63 -28.40
N LEU A 216 19.03 13.48 -27.87
CA LEU A 216 18.13 14.36 -28.62
C LEU A 216 18.69 15.78 -28.59
N SER A 217 18.56 16.55 -29.66
CA SER A 217 19.04 17.93 -29.75
C SER A 217 18.04 18.77 -30.52
N ASP A 218 17.96 20.05 -30.18
CA ASP A 218 17.01 21.02 -30.69
C ASP A 218 17.54 21.85 -31.87
N GLN A 219 18.51 21.37 -32.67
CA GLN A 219 19.10 22.16 -33.76
C GLN A 219 18.09 22.49 -34.87
N VAL A 220 17.26 23.51 -34.60
CA VAL A 220 16.35 24.14 -35.52
C VAL A 220 17.18 25.02 -36.44
N GLY A 221 17.31 24.61 -37.70
CA GLY A 221 17.65 25.52 -38.80
C GLY A 221 19.02 25.39 -39.46
N LEU A 222 19.79 24.31 -39.28
CA LEU A 222 21.09 24.16 -40.00
C LEU A 222 21.30 22.87 -40.81
N SER A 223 20.38 21.89 -40.80
CA SER A 223 20.35 20.83 -41.83
C SER A 223 19.02 20.09 -41.83
N GLU A 224 18.55 19.64 -43.00
CA GLU A 224 17.29 18.87 -43.20
C GLU A 224 17.32 17.43 -42.64
N THR A 225 18.36 17.02 -41.91
CA THR A 225 18.48 15.64 -41.40
C THR A 225 18.32 15.57 -39.89
N ASN A 226 17.14 15.11 -39.45
CA ASN A 226 16.78 14.82 -38.07
C ASN A 226 17.53 13.57 -37.59
N ILE A 227 18.60 13.75 -36.82
CA ILE A 227 19.45 12.63 -36.41
C ILE A 227 19.43 12.50 -34.88
N THR A 228 18.75 11.46 -34.38
CA THR A 228 18.96 11.00 -33.01
C THR A 228 20.24 10.18 -32.96
N GLN A 229 21.16 10.53 -32.07
CA GLN A 229 22.35 9.72 -31.81
C GLN A 229 22.05 8.73 -30.70
N VAL A 230 22.22 7.43 -30.98
CA VAL A 230 21.94 6.35 -30.02
C VAL A 230 23.23 5.58 -29.75
N PHE A 231 23.65 5.58 -28.49
CA PHE A 231 24.77 4.78 -28.03
C PHE A 231 24.26 3.46 -27.46
N ASN A 232 24.87 2.36 -27.89
CA ASN A 232 24.61 1.02 -27.38
C ASN A 232 25.73 0.58 -26.42
N PRO A 233 25.48 0.54 -25.10
CA PRO A 233 26.49 0.16 -24.12
C PRO A 233 27.00 -1.28 -24.26
N SER A 234 26.19 -2.21 -24.79
CA SER A 234 26.56 -3.63 -24.89
C SER A 234 27.67 -3.90 -25.91
N ILE A 235 27.79 -3.05 -26.92
CA ILE A 235 28.78 -3.17 -28.00
C ILE A 235 29.67 -1.92 -28.13
N ASN A 236 29.49 -0.93 -27.25
CA ASN A 236 30.26 0.31 -27.20
C ASN A 236 30.31 1.06 -28.55
N THR A 237 29.17 1.23 -29.22
CA THR A 237 29.11 1.93 -30.52
C THR A 237 27.93 2.90 -30.60
N TRP A 238 28.10 3.92 -31.44
CA TRP A 238 27.07 4.87 -31.81
C TRP A 238 26.38 4.45 -33.10
N CYS A 239 25.09 4.75 -33.19
CA CYS A 239 24.34 4.68 -34.42
C CYS A 239 23.44 5.91 -34.56
N THR A 240 23.33 6.39 -35.79
CA THR A 240 22.39 7.44 -36.17
C THR A 240 21.08 6.76 -36.57
N MET A 241 19.99 7.16 -35.94
CA MET A 241 18.65 6.68 -36.28
C MET A 241 17.78 7.83 -36.77
N GLU A 242 16.87 7.50 -37.69
CA GLU A 242 15.77 8.39 -38.06
C GLU A 242 14.91 8.66 -36.83
N ASP A 243 14.52 9.92 -36.67
CA ASP A 243 13.96 10.42 -35.43
C ASP A 243 12.56 9.86 -35.14
N ILE A 244 12.51 8.90 -34.22
CA ILE A 244 11.26 8.31 -33.72
C ILE A 244 10.52 9.21 -32.71
N TRP A 245 11.05 10.40 -32.42
CA TRP A 245 10.52 11.37 -31.46
C TRP A 245 9.87 12.56 -32.19
N PRO A 246 8.54 12.58 -32.38
CA PRO A 246 7.87 13.61 -33.19
C PRO A 246 7.97 15.03 -32.60
N PHE A 247 8.44 15.16 -31.35
CA PHE A 247 8.56 16.40 -30.59
C PHE A 247 10.01 16.91 -30.43
N SER A 248 11.02 16.21 -30.96
CA SER A 248 12.42 16.66 -30.90
C SER A 248 12.65 18.06 -31.46
N ARG A 249 11.77 18.48 -32.38
CA ARG A 249 11.77 19.79 -33.06
C ARG A 249 10.99 20.88 -32.33
N ALA A 250 10.22 20.53 -31.28
CA ALA A 250 9.43 21.48 -30.53
C ALA A 250 10.30 22.16 -29.46
N MET A 251 10.17 23.47 -29.31
CA MET A 251 10.79 24.15 -28.17
C MET A 251 10.15 23.64 -26.87
N GLN A 252 10.96 23.33 -25.87
CA GLN A 252 10.55 23.10 -24.47
C GLN A 252 9.66 21.87 -24.22
N PHE A 253 10.15 20.67 -24.57
CA PHE A 253 9.48 19.42 -24.21
C PHE A 253 9.97 18.88 -22.86
N ALA A 254 9.03 18.45 -22.04
CA ALA A 254 9.28 17.51 -20.96
C ALA A 254 9.09 16.10 -21.51
N VAL A 255 10.02 15.18 -21.27
CA VAL A 255 9.88 13.79 -21.67
C VAL A 255 10.42 12.87 -20.58
N GLN A 256 9.69 11.79 -20.30
CA GLN A 256 10.04 10.82 -19.28
C GLN A 256 9.72 9.40 -19.78
N VAL A 257 10.68 8.51 -19.64
CA VAL A 257 10.49 7.06 -19.85
C VAL A 257 10.14 6.44 -18.49
N MET A 258 9.03 5.72 -18.43
CA MET A 258 8.54 5.04 -17.23
C MET A 258 9.13 3.63 -17.12
N CYS A 259 9.02 3.02 -15.93
CA CYS A 259 9.54 1.66 -15.68
C CYS A 259 8.90 0.57 -16.55
N ASP A 260 7.65 0.77 -16.98
CA ASP A 260 6.91 -0.11 -17.90
C ASP A 260 7.31 0.07 -19.37
N GLY A 261 8.27 0.95 -19.66
CA GLY A 261 8.76 1.23 -21.01
C GLY A 261 7.92 2.25 -21.78
N ARG A 262 6.85 2.79 -21.19
CA ARG A 262 6.06 3.86 -21.81
C ARG A 262 6.80 5.19 -21.76
N VAL A 263 6.64 5.98 -22.82
CA VAL A 263 7.21 7.32 -22.90
C VAL A 263 6.09 8.34 -22.77
N TYR A 264 6.27 9.34 -21.91
CA TYR A 264 5.34 10.46 -21.75
C TYR A 264 6.02 11.75 -22.14
N THR A 265 5.29 12.62 -22.82
CA THR A 265 5.77 13.95 -23.21
C THR A 265 4.63 14.98 -23.21
N VAL A 266 4.98 16.26 -23.07
CA VAL A 266 4.07 17.37 -23.40
C VAL A 266 4.57 18.07 -24.64
N VAL A 267 3.67 18.22 -25.62
CA VAL A 267 3.94 18.93 -26.86
C VAL A 267 3.23 20.28 -26.80
N ASP A 268 4.01 21.35 -26.80
CA ASP A 268 3.52 22.70 -26.49
C ASP A 268 3.19 23.48 -27.76
N TRP A 269 1.91 23.46 -28.17
CA TRP A 269 1.29 24.43 -29.09
C TRP A 269 -0.19 24.61 -28.70
N GLY A 270 -0.44 25.28 -27.57
CA GLY A 270 -1.74 25.87 -27.22
C GLY A 270 -2.69 25.05 -26.35
N GLU A 271 -2.45 23.76 -26.11
CA GLU A 271 -3.33 22.93 -25.25
C GLU A 271 -2.58 22.13 -24.15
N SER A 272 -1.24 22.24 -24.08
CA SER A 272 -0.37 21.51 -23.13
C SER A 272 -0.74 20.02 -23.00
N LEU A 273 -0.98 19.35 -24.13
CA LEU A 273 -1.44 17.96 -24.14
C LEU A 273 -0.33 16.99 -23.74
N ILE A 274 -0.66 16.09 -22.81
CA ILE A 274 0.18 14.99 -22.41
C ILE A 274 -0.04 13.86 -23.41
N LYS A 275 1.02 13.49 -24.13
CA LYS A 275 1.04 12.37 -25.07
C LYS A 275 1.84 11.21 -24.51
N THR A 276 1.42 10.00 -24.80
CA THR A 276 2.16 8.79 -24.46
C THR A 276 2.33 7.87 -25.67
N ARG A 277 3.33 7.01 -25.59
CA ARG A 277 3.63 5.98 -26.58
C ARG A 277 3.98 4.68 -25.86
N ASP A 278 3.36 3.59 -26.31
CA ASP A 278 3.65 2.25 -25.80
C ASP A 278 4.92 1.65 -26.45
N SER A 279 5.53 0.70 -25.76
CA SER A 279 6.77 0.04 -26.19
C SER A 279 6.58 -0.91 -27.38
N GLU A 280 5.35 -1.42 -27.58
CA GLU A 280 4.96 -2.41 -28.61
C GLU A 280 4.14 -1.81 -29.77
N GLY A 281 3.26 -0.84 -29.50
CA GLY A 281 2.26 -0.35 -30.48
C GLY A 281 2.71 0.78 -31.41
N GLY A 282 3.86 1.41 -31.16
CA GLY A 282 4.49 2.36 -32.08
C GLY A 282 3.83 3.75 -32.24
N GLU A 283 2.53 3.90 -32.00
CA GLU A 283 1.77 5.14 -32.22
C GLU A 283 1.65 6.02 -30.96
N TRP A 284 1.63 7.34 -31.16
CA TRP A 284 1.44 8.34 -30.11
C TRP A 284 -0.04 8.63 -29.88
N TYR A 285 -0.50 8.64 -28.63
CA TYR A 285 -1.87 9.03 -28.29
C TYR A 285 -1.93 9.97 -27.08
N THR A 286 -2.98 10.80 -27.03
CA THR A 286 -3.18 11.78 -25.95
C THR A 286 -3.81 11.10 -24.73
N VAL A 287 -3.27 11.38 -23.55
CA VAL A 287 -3.79 10.87 -22.26
C VAL A 287 -4.48 11.94 -21.42
N GLY A 288 -4.17 13.22 -21.64
CA GLY A 288 -4.75 14.33 -20.89
C GLY A 288 -4.10 15.66 -21.28
N SER A 289 -4.36 16.70 -20.49
CA SER A 289 -3.80 18.05 -20.66
C SER A 289 -3.22 18.52 -19.33
N VAL A 290 -2.12 19.26 -19.34
CA VAL A 290 -1.62 19.87 -18.11
C VAL A 290 -2.61 20.94 -17.62
N PRO A 291 -3.02 20.94 -16.33
CA PRO A 291 -3.96 21.92 -15.80
C PRO A 291 -3.47 23.37 -15.96
N SER A 292 -4.37 24.29 -16.33
CA SER A 292 -4.07 25.71 -16.42
C SER A 292 -3.86 26.35 -15.03
N VAL A 293 -2.94 27.31 -14.93
CA VAL A 293 -2.60 27.96 -13.65
C VAL A 293 -3.50 29.15 -13.38
N ILE A 294 -4.06 29.26 -12.17
CA ILE A 294 -4.87 30.43 -11.75
C ILE A 294 -4.15 31.20 -10.64
N LEU A 295 -3.38 32.23 -11.02
CA LEU A 295 -2.81 33.20 -10.09
C LEU A 295 -3.92 34.01 -9.40
N THR A 296 -3.74 34.35 -8.12
CA THR A 296 -4.75 35.07 -7.30
C THR A 296 -5.04 36.49 -7.74
N ASN A 297 -4.08 37.15 -8.41
CA ASN A 297 -4.22 38.51 -8.93
C ASN A 297 -4.47 38.53 -10.44
N HIS A 298 -4.91 37.42 -11.04
CA HIS A 298 -5.19 37.33 -12.47
C HIS A 298 -6.62 36.83 -12.71
N THR A 299 -7.39 37.53 -13.54
CA THR A 299 -8.80 37.24 -13.81
C THR A 299 -9.01 36.06 -14.76
N ARG A 300 -7.96 35.67 -15.50
CA ARG A 300 -7.96 34.54 -16.44
C ARG A 300 -6.94 33.48 -16.03
N ALA A 301 -7.27 32.22 -16.29
CA ALA A 301 -6.31 31.13 -16.22
C ALA A 301 -5.19 31.39 -17.23
N LEU A 302 -3.96 31.10 -16.82
CA LEU A 302 -2.76 31.33 -17.61
C LEU A 302 -2.21 29.97 -18.07
N GLU A 303 -1.79 29.93 -19.32
CA GLU A 303 -1.04 28.81 -19.88
C GLU A 303 0.41 28.87 -19.39
N ALA A 304 0.91 27.74 -18.92
CA ALA A 304 2.28 27.59 -18.51
C ALA A 304 3.04 26.79 -19.57
N PHE A 305 4.29 27.14 -19.80
CA PHE A 305 5.20 26.46 -20.74
C PHE A 305 6.47 26.02 -20.00
N SER A 306 7.31 25.17 -20.59
CA SER A 306 8.53 24.63 -19.94
C SER A 306 8.27 23.81 -18.66
N TYR A 307 7.49 22.73 -18.77
CA TYR A 307 7.27 21.78 -17.68
C TYR A 307 8.50 20.91 -17.41
N GLY A 308 8.70 20.49 -16.16
CA GLY A 308 9.60 19.40 -15.80
C GLY A 308 8.81 18.11 -15.59
N PHE A 309 9.29 17.00 -16.14
CA PHE A 309 8.72 15.67 -15.90
C PHE A 309 9.65 14.87 -15.01
N ALA A 310 9.07 14.12 -14.09
CA ALA A 310 9.82 13.19 -13.26
C ALA A 310 8.96 11.94 -13.01
N SER A 311 9.54 10.76 -13.17
CA SER A 311 8.87 9.50 -12.82
C SER A 311 9.18 9.14 -11.37
N LEU A 312 8.15 8.80 -10.60
CA LEU A 312 8.30 8.27 -9.27
C LEU A 312 7.42 7.04 -9.10
N ARG A 313 8.04 5.87 -8.89
CA ARG A 313 7.37 4.56 -8.97
C ARG A 313 6.71 4.39 -10.34
N ASP A 314 5.40 4.17 -10.36
CA ASP A 314 4.57 4.04 -11.57
C ASP A 314 3.80 5.33 -11.87
N GLU A 315 4.14 6.44 -11.21
CA GLU A 315 3.46 7.73 -11.35
C GLU A 315 4.32 8.76 -12.08
N LEU A 316 3.69 9.53 -12.97
CA LEU A 316 4.28 10.67 -13.65
C LEU A 316 3.95 11.95 -12.88
N TYR A 317 4.99 12.66 -12.46
CA TYR A 317 4.89 13.97 -11.85
C TYR A 317 5.23 15.04 -12.88
N ILE A 318 4.33 16.01 -13.01
CA ILE A 318 4.48 17.20 -13.84
C ILE A 318 4.69 18.38 -12.91
N LEU A 319 5.78 19.09 -13.10
CA LEU A 319 6.28 20.07 -12.16
C LEU A 319 6.53 21.40 -12.85
N GLY A 320 5.89 22.43 -12.29
CA GLY A 320 6.14 23.82 -12.59
C GLY A 320 5.62 24.29 -13.96
N GLY A 321 6.33 25.27 -14.52
CA GLY A 321 6.00 25.95 -15.77
C GLY A 321 6.17 27.47 -15.62
N LYS A 322 6.59 28.12 -16.70
CA LYS A 322 6.71 29.58 -16.79
C LYS A 322 5.41 30.13 -17.37
N VAL A 323 4.93 31.21 -16.78
CA VAL A 323 3.73 31.92 -17.22
C VAL A 323 4.10 33.34 -17.62
N LEU A 324 3.56 33.82 -18.74
CA LEU A 324 3.67 35.21 -19.16
C LEU A 324 2.51 36.01 -18.56
N LYS A 325 2.83 36.98 -17.69
CA LYS A 325 1.86 37.94 -17.16
C LYS A 325 1.92 39.22 -18.02
N TRP A 326 0.88 39.46 -18.81
CA TRP A 326 0.71 40.71 -19.56
C TRP A 326 0.06 41.77 -18.67
N GLU A 327 0.74 42.88 -18.38
CA GLU A 327 0.14 44.05 -17.72
C GLU A 327 -0.29 45.09 -18.78
N GLU A 328 -1.35 45.85 -18.53
CA GLU A 328 -2.00 46.81 -19.47
C GLU A 328 -1.11 48.00 -19.91
N ALA A 329 0.19 47.99 -19.62
CA ALA A 329 1.15 49.03 -19.99
C ALA A 329 2.24 48.57 -20.99
N GLY A 330 2.06 47.45 -21.69
CA GLY A 330 2.99 47.05 -22.76
C GLY A 330 4.29 46.36 -22.28
N ALA A 331 4.48 46.17 -20.98
CA ALA A 331 5.61 45.45 -20.42
C ALA A 331 5.14 44.12 -19.81
N GLY A 332 5.38 43.01 -20.50
CA GLY A 332 5.12 41.67 -19.96
C GLY A 332 6.10 41.33 -18.83
N SER A 333 5.60 40.82 -17.71
CA SER A 333 6.41 40.25 -16.62
C SER A 333 6.29 38.72 -16.62
N ARG A 334 7.40 37.99 -16.40
CA ARG A 334 7.39 36.52 -16.32
C ARG A 334 7.19 36.09 -14.87
N VAL A 335 6.29 35.13 -14.63
CA VAL A 335 6.04 34.54 -13.31
C VAL A 335 6.25 33.03 -13.41
N SER A 336 7.14 32.48 -12.58
CA SER A 336 7.32 31.03 -12.46
C SER A 336 6.25 30.48 -11.52
N VAL A 337 5.62 29.36 -11.91
CA VAL A 337 4.59 28.70 -11.11
C VAL A 337 5.19 27.45 -10.50
N GLU A 338 5.03 27.28 -9.19
CA GLU A 338 5.44 26.07 -8.47
C GLU A 338 4.18 25.23 -8.15
N GLU A 339 3.73 24.42 -9.10
CA GLU A 339 2.61 23.47 -8.91
C GLU A 339 3.05 22.06 -9.32
N ILE A 340 2.71 21.06 -8.48
CA ILE A 340 2.92 19.63 -8.76
C ILE A 340 1.58 19.02 -9.17
N VAL A 341 1.51 18.43 -10.35
CA VAL A 341 0.34 17.70 -10.84
C VAL A 341 0.71 16.23 -11.09
N ASN A 342 -0.09 15.32 -10.52
CA ASN A 342 -0.01 13.88 -10.81
C ASN A 342 -0.98 13.52 -11.94
N ALA A 343 -0.44 13.33 -13.14
CA ALA A 343 -1.21 13.10 -14.37
C ALA A 343 -1.87 11.71 -14.46
N SER A 344 -1.41 10.72 -13.68
CA SER A 344 -1.98 9.36 -13.69
C SER A 344 -3.35 9.27 -13.00
N SER A 345 -3.78 10.34 -12.33
CA SER A 345 -4.96 10.37 -11.44
C SER A 345 -6.21 11.06 -12.03
N GLU A 346 -6.19 11.47 -13.30
CA GLU A 346 -7.18 12.42 -13.85
C GLU A 346 -8.63 11.89 -13.99
N ARG A 347 -8.90 10.62 -13.69
CA ARG A 347 -10.28 10.13 -13.46
C ARG A 347 -10.83 10.43 -12.05
N ARG A 348 -10.06 11.07 -11.15
CA ARG A 348 -10.40 11.14 -9.72
C ARG A 348 -10.15 12.47 -9.00
N SER A 349 -10.20 13.64 -9.64
CA SER A 349 -10.10 14.89 -8.84
C SER A 349 -10.57 16.17 -9.56
N ARG A 350 -11.86 16.47 -9.50
CA ARG A 350 -12.34 17.87 -9.51
C ARG A 350 -12.63 18.28 -8.07
N ARG A 351 -11.66 18.93 -7.41
CA ARG A 351 -11.76 19.91 -6.31
C ARG A 351 -10.61 19.73 -5.30
N ARG A 352 -9.50 20.45 -5.52
CA ARG A 352 -8.68 20.98 -4.42
C ARG A 352 -8.37 22.45 -4.71
N ARG A 353 -8.84 23.34 -3.84
CA ARG A 353 -8.54 24.77 -3.85
C ARG A 353 -7.29 25.03 -3.00
N LYS A 354 -6.33 25.70 -3.63
CA LYS A 354 -5.54 26.86 -3.19
C LYS A 354 -5.19 26.98 -1.69
N LYS A 355 -3.89 26.91 -1.39
CA LYS A 355 -3.25 27.80 -0.41
C LYS A 355 -2.05 28.46 -1.09
N MET A 356 -2.03 29.78 -1.05
CA MET A 356 -1.06 30.64 -1.70
C MET A 356 -0.22 31.35 -0.65
N MET A 357 1.09 31.41 -0.85
CA MET A 357 1.98 32.33 -0.14
C MET A 357 2.87 33.04 -1.19
N MET A 358 3.10 34.33 -0.99
CA MET A 358 3.49 35.33 -1.98
C MET A 358 4.85 35.94 -1.56
N LEU A 359 5.76 36.24 -2.49
CA LEU A 359 6.73 37.35 -2.42
C LEU A 359 7.31 37.68 -3.84
N TYR A 360 7.83 38.90 -4.03
CA TYR A 360 7.89 39.69 -5.29
C TYR A 360 9.31 39.98 -5.86
N LEU A 361 9.39 40.29 -7.19
CA LEU A 361 10.42 41.02 -8.03
C LEU A 361 11.84 40.37 -8.22
N TRP A 362 12.61 40.41 -9.33
CA TRP A 362 12.58 40.97 -10.72
C TRP A 362 13.70 40.31 -11.61
N LEU A 363 13.50 40.30 -12.95
CA LEU A 363 14.39 40.13 -14.14
C LEU A 363 15.38 38.95 -14.36
N GLY A 364 15.31 38.31 -15.56
CA GLY A 364 16.37 37.47 -16.16
C GLY A 364 15.88 36.51 -17.27
N PHE A 365 16.67 36.28 -18.33
CA PHE A 365 16.30 35.59 -19.58
C PHE A 365 16.09 34.05 -19.48
N MET A 366 15.69 33.44 -20.62
CA MET A 366 15.42 31.99 -20.90
C MET A 366 16.33 31.04 -20.08
N TYR A 367 15.84 29.97 -19.45
CA TYR A 367 15.83 28.55 -19.90
C TYR A 367 15.15 27.68 -18.80
N GLY A 368 14.77 26.42 -19.09
CA GLY A 368 13.81 25.61 -18.29
C GLY A 368 14.23 25.18 -16.86
N LEU A 369 13.25 24.71 -16.09
CA LEU A 369 13.42 24.05 -14.79
C LEU A 369 14.21 22.74 -14.94
N THR A 370 15.32 22.57 -14.23
CA THR A 370 16.07 21.30 -14.18
C THR A 370 15.63 20.48 -12.97
N MET A 371 15.23 19.23 -13.18
CA MET A 371 14.56 18.40 -12.17
C MET A 371 15.12 16.97 -12.14
N CYS A 372 15.10 16.34 -10.96
CA CYS A 372 15.51 14.94 -10.82
C CYS A 372 14.68 14.22 -9.75
N SER A 373 14.15 13.03 -10.09
CA SER A 373 13.40 12.15 -9.19
C SER A 373 14.26 11.03 -8.63
N LEU A 374 14.09 10.71 -7.34
CA LEU A 374 14.71 9.59 -6.65
C LEU A 374 13.65 8.49 -6.43
N THR A 375 13.73 7.37 -7.15
CA THR A 375 12.95 6.17 -6.85
C THR A 375 13.79 5.14 -6.11
N TRP A 376 13.29 4.64 -4.99
CA TRP A 376 13.86 3.49 -4.31
C TRP A 376 13.26 2.18 -4.82
N LYS A 377 13.45 1.95 -6.12
CA LYS A 377 13.41 0.65 -6.81
C LYS A 377 13.67 0.90 -8.30
N CYS A 378 14.92 0.73 -8.71
CA CYS A 378 15.33 0.11 -9.98
C CYS A 378 16.86 0.18 -10.11
N VAL A 379 17.55 -0.72 -9.40
CA VAL A 379 18.80 -1.28 -9.93
C VAL A 379 18.61 -2.78 -9.84
N ASN A 380 18.17 -3.34 -10.98
CA ASN A 380 18.18 -4.74 -11.42
C ASN A 380 16.90 -5.07 -12.21
N CYS A 381 16.77 -4.51 -13.41
CA CYS A 381 16.18 -5.27 -14.50
C CYS A 381 17.35 -5.70 -15.39
N PHE A 382 18.04 -6.76 -14.96
CA PHE A 382 18.82 -7.71 -15.78
C PHE A 382 19.36 -8.75 -14.79
N GLU A 383 18.54 -9.76 -14.49
CA GLU A 383 19.08 -11.06 -14.10
C GLU A 383 19.46 -11.80 -15.39
N PHE A 384 20.69 -12.30 -15.39
CA PHE A 384 21.20 -13.28 -16.34
C PHE A 384 20.30 -14.52 -16.34
N GLU A 385 19.70 -14.87 -17.48
CA GLU A 385 19.43 -16.27 -17.79
C GLU A 385 19.64 -16.53 -19.29
N HIS A 386 20.57 -17.45 -19.56
CA HIS A 386 20.76 -18.10 -20.85
C HIS A 386 19.48 -18.88 -21.23
N SER A 387 18.92 -18.63 -22.41
CA SER A 387 18.42 -19.69 -23.32
C SER A 387 17.87 -19.13 -24.64
N GLN A 388 18.10 -19.89 -25.70
CA GLN A 388 17.81 -19.64 -27.12
C GLN A 388 16.33 -19.86 -27.49
N PRO A 389 15.90 -19.47 -28.72
CA PRO A 389 14.53 -19.05 -29.05
C PRO A 389 13.69 -20.13 -29.76
N LEU A 390 12.36 -19.97 -29.78
CA LEU A 390 11.44 -20.64 -30.73
C LEU A 390 10.29 -19.71 -31.17
N PRO A 391 9.66 -19.95 -32.35
CA PRO A 391 9.15 -18.89 -33.22
C PRO A 391 7.61 -18.79 -33.36
N LEU A 392 7.21 -17.60 -33.81
CA LEU A 392 6.01 -17.14 -34.55
C LEU A 392 4.90 -18.15 -34.91
N GLN A 393 3.64 -17.76 -34.66
CA GLN A 393 2.59 -17.85 -35.68
C GLN A 393 1.44 -16.85 -35.47
N ASP A 394 1.04 -16.24 -36.59
CA ASP A 394 0.09 -15.14 -36.78
C ASP A 394 -1.37 -15.50 -36.44
N TRP A 395 -2.12 -14.50 -35.96
CA TRP A 395 -3.57 -14.54 -35.82
C TRP A 395 -4.22 -13.49 -36.74
N ASN A 396 -5.09 -13.96 -37.64
CA ASN A 396 -5.88 -13.14 -38.55
C ASN A 396 -7.22 -12.72 -37.91
N ASN A 397 -7.46 -11.42 -37.91
CA ASN A 397 -8.71 -10.64 -37.97
C ASN A 397 -10.06 -11.27 -37.51
N ASN A 398 -10.67 -10.70 -36.47
CA ASN A 398 -11.77 -9.73 -36.66
C ASN A 398 -12.21 -9.07 -35.34
N VAL A 399 -12.23 -7.74 -35.38
CA VAL A 399 -12.59 -6.81 -34.31
C VAL A 399 -14.11 -6.64 -34.28
N THR A 400 -14.72 -6.87 -33.12
CA THR A 400 -15.58 -5.88 -32.41
C THR A 400 -16.10 -6.47 -31.10
N TYR A 401 -16.18 -5.63 -30.07
CA TYR A 401 -16.65 -5.87 -28.68
C TYR A 401 -15.68 -6.48 -27.66
N LYS A 402 -14.54 -5.84 -27.34
CA LYS A 402 -13.68 -6.28 -26.21
C LYS A 402 -12.99 -5.15 -25.40
N ALA A 403 -13.66 -4.03 -25.11
CA ALA A 403 -13.16 -3.08 -24.10
C ALA A 403 -13.55 -3.46 -22.65
N ALA A 404 -14.60 -4.28 -22.46
CA ALA A 404 -14.97 -4.86 -21.15
C ALA A 404 -14.29 -6.22 -20.90
N ALA A 405 -13.71 -6.83 -21.93
CA ALA A 405 -13.04 -8.12 -21.83
C ALA A 405 -11.58 -8.01 -21.39
N ALA A 406 -10.88 -6.89 -21.66
CA ALA A 406 -9.47 -6.74 -21.29
C ALA A 406 -9.25 -6.51 -19.77
N GLU A 407 -10.17 -5.80 -19.08
CA GLU A 407 -10.16 -5.74 -17.61
C GLU A 407 -10.59 -7.07 -16.99
N ALA A 408 -11.51 -7.80 -17.62
CA ALA A 408 -11.88 -9.15 -17.22
C ALA A 408 -10.76 -10.16 -17.50
N GLU A 409 -9.96 -9.99 -18.56
CA GLU A 409 -8.85 -10.86 -18.95
C GLU A 409 -7.59 -10.55 -18.14
N ALA A 410 -7.27 -9.31 -17.76
CA ALA A 410 -6.17 -8.99 -16.85
C ALA A 410 -6.46 -9.43 -15.40
N PHE A 411 -7.72 -9.28 -14.95
CA PHE A 411 -8.17 -9.85 -13.69
C PHE A 411 -8.23 -11.39 -13.77
N ALA A 412 -8.67 -11.95 -14.91
CA ALA A 412 -8.65 -13.39 -15.15
C ALA A 412 -7.24 -13.95 -15.39
N TYR A 413 -6.24 -13.18 -15.79
CA TYR A 413 -4.86 -13.64 -15.97
C TYR A 413 -4.12 -13.67 -14.62
N ALA A 414 -4.40 -12.70 -13.73
CA ALA A 414 -4.00 -12.76 -12.32
C ALA A 414 -4.77 -13.82 -11.52
N TYR A 415 -6.03 -14.09 -11.88
CA TYR A 415 -6.84 -15.19 -11.31
C TYR A 415 -6.49 -16.56 -11.92
N ALA A 416 -6.06 -16.63 -13.18
CA ALA A 416 -5.72 -17.88 -13.89
C ALA A 416 -4.38 -18.48 -13.46
N ARG A 417 -3.52 -17.70 -12.79
CA ARG A 417 -2.36 -18.24 -12.05
C ARG A 417 -2.73 -18.74 -10.64
N ARG A 418 -3.96 -18.52 -10.15
CA ARG A 418 -4.47 -19.23 -8.97
C ARG A 418 -5.15 -20.50 -9.44
N THR A 419 -4.63 -21.65 -9.01
CA THR A 419 -5.41 -22.88 -9.02
C THR A 419 -6.77 -22.61 -8.34
N PRO A 420 -7.90 -23.05 -8.91
CA PRO A 420 -9.21 -22.78 -8.33
C PRO A 420 -9.28 -23.26 -6.88
N PRO A 421 -9.97 -22.53 -5.99
CA PRO A 421 -10.12 -22.94 -4.60
C PRO A 421 -10.83 -24.30 -4.53
N LEU A 422 -10.49 -25.08 -3.52
CA LEU A 422 -11.13 -26.36 -3.29
C LEU A 422 -12.61 -26.16 -3.00
N MET A 423 -13.48 -26.67 -3.87
CA MET A 423 -14.92 -26.68 -3.65
C MET A 423 -15.31 -27.86 -2.78
N VAL A 424 -15.99 -27.60 -1.66
CA VAL A 424 -16.36 -28.64 -0.69
C VAL A 424 -17.87 -28.75 -0.60
N GLY A 425 -18.40 -29.98 -0.73
CA GLY A 425 -19.84 -30.26 -0.69
C GLY A 425 -20.48 -30.09 0.68
N LEU A 426 -21.76 -29.69 0.67
CA LEU A 426 -22.60 -29.58 1.86
C LEU A 426 -23.03 -30.97 2.32
N THR A 427 -22.79 -31.26 3.60
CA THR A 427 -23.29 -32.45 4.31
C THR A 427 -24.38 -32.01 5.28
N LEU A 428 -25.60 -32.51 5.09
CA LEU A 428 -26.69 -32.33 6.06
C LEU A 428 -26.60 -33.36 7.18
N VAL A 429 -26.88 -32.95 8.41
CA VAL A 429 -26.79 -33.81 9.58
C VAL A 429 -28.13 -34.52 9.79
N ASN A 430 -28.30 -35.70 9.17
CA ASN A 430 -29.57 -36.43 9.20
C ASN A 430 -30.06 -36.78 10.62
N ALA A 431 -29.14 -37.06 11.55
CA ALA A 431 -29.49 -37.34 12.94
C ALA A 431 -30.12 -36.14 13.69
N ALA A 432 -30.00 -34.92 13.15
CA ALA A 432 -30.41 -33.69 13.81
C ALA A 432 -31.93 -33.58 14.00
N ALA A 433 -32.74 -34.07 13.05
CA ALA A 433 -34.20 -34.09 13.18
C ALA A 433 -34.65 -34.83 14.45
N SER A 434 -34.09 -36.01 14.73
CA SER A 434 -34.46 -36.82 15.91
C SER A 434 -34.17 -36.13 17.24
N LYS A 435 -33.25 -35.15 17.25
CA LYS A 435 -32.87 -34.36 18.43
C LYS A 435 -33.51 -32.96 18.45
N GLY A 436 -34.37 -32.66 17.48
CA GLY A 436 -34.99 -31.34 17.29
C GLY A 436 -33.96 -30.23 16.99
N ALA A 437 -32.80 -30.59 16.45
CA ALA A 437 -31.76 -29.67 16.00
C ALA A 437 -32.04 -29.28 14.55
N VAL A 438 -32.71 -28.14 14.36
CA VAL A 438 -33.15 -27.65 13.04
C VAL A 438 -32.86 -26.16 12.89
N CYS A 439 -32.63 -25.70 11.67
CA CYS A 439 -32.48 -24.29 11.34
C CYS A 439 -33.74 -23.47 11.67
N LEU A 440 -33.68 -22.14 11.56
CA LEU A 440 -34.81 -21.25 11.87
C LEU A 440 -36.13 -21.64 11.21
N ASP A 441 -36.09 -22.21 10.00
CA ASP A 441 -37.27 -22.66 9.24
C ASP A 441 -37.69 -24.12 9.49
N GLY A 442 -36.92 -24.90 10.28
CA GLY A 442 -37.17 -26.32 10.51
C GLY A 442 -36.35 -27.27 9.62
N SER A 443 -35.58 -26.75 8.67
CA SER A 443 -34.68 -27.57 7.84
C SER A 443 -33.48 -28.11 8.62
N LEU A 444 -32.83 -29.16 8.11
CA LEU A 444 -31.67 -29.77 8.77
C LEU A 444 -30.44 -28.85 8.74
N PRO A 445 -29.64 -28.77 9.81
CA PRO A 445 -28.36 -28.09 9.78
C PRO A 445 -27.33 -28.88 8.92
N GLY A 446 -26.27 -28.20 8.51
CA GLY A 446 -25.22 -28.82 7.72
C GLY A 446 -23.85 -28.17 7.89
N TYR A 447 -22.84 -28.85 7.35
CA TYR A 447 -21.47 -28.38 7.32
C TYR A 447 -20.76 -28.88 6.06
N HIS A 448 -19.63 -28.26 5.73
CA HIS A 448 -18.73 -28.72 4.67
C HIS A 448 -17.49 -29.33 5.33
N ILE A 449 -17.01 -30.47 4.84
CA ILE A 449 -15.84 -31.15 5.40
C ILE A 449 -14.86 -31.56 4.30
N HIS A 450 -13.60 -31.21 4.47
CA HIS A 450 -12.49 -31.72 3.68
C HIS A 450 -11.49 -32.44 4.58
N ARG A 451 -11.09 -33.64 4.18
CA ARG A 451 -10.25 -34.52 5.02
C ARG A 451 -8.79 -34.09 5.03
N GLY A 452 -8.17 -34.26 6.20
CA GLY A 452 -6.74 -34.03 6.37
C GLY A 452 -5.91 -35.18 5.81
N TYR A 453 -4.61 -34.94 5.63
CA TYR A 453 -3.66 -35.92 5.11
C TYR A 453 -2.27 -35.76 5.74
N GLY A 454 -1.44 -36.80 5.61
CA GLY A 454 -0.09 -36.81 6.18
C GLY A 454 -0.09 -36.52 7.69
N SER A 455 0.80 -35.63 8.12
CA SER A 455 0.94 -35.24 9.53
C SER A 455 -0.29 -34.51 10.11
N GLY A 456 -1.19 -33.99 9.28
CA GLY A 456 -2.42 -33.30 9.69
C GLY A 456 -3.67 -34.19 9.72
N ALA A 457 -3.57 -35.48 9.34
CA ALA A 457 -4.71 -36.38 9.24
C ALA A 457 -5.47 -36.58 10.57
N ASN A 458 -4.79 -36.47 11.72
CA ASN A 458 -5.39 -36.53 13.07
C ASN A 458 -5.51 -35.14 13.73
N SER A 459 -5.52 -34.08 12.94
CA SER A 459 -5.72 -32.70 13.40
C SER A 459 -6.99 -32.12 12.79
N TRP A 460 -7.71 -31.28 13.54
CA TRP A 460 -9.03 -30.79 13.18
C TRP A 460 -9.15 -29.27 13.33
N LEU A 461 -9.69 -28.61 12.31
CA LEU A 461 -10.08 -27.21 12.30
C LEU A 461 -11.58 -27.13 12.02
N VAL A 462 -12.35 -26.65 12.99
CA VAL A 462 -13.79 -26.44 12.87
C VAL A 462 -14.08 -24.93 12.84
N GLN A 463 -14.40 -24.40 11.68
CA GLN A 463 -14.76 -23.00 11.45
C GLN A 463 -16.29 -22.84 11.53
N LEU A 464 -16.75 -21.97 12.41
CA LEU A 464 -18.15 -21.57 12.53
C LEU A 464 -18.43 -20.37 11.63
N GLU A 465 -19.35 -20.53 10.68
CA GLU A 465 -19.82 -19.42 9.85
C GLU A 465 -20.51 -18.36 10.71
N GLY A 466 -20.37 -17.09 10.32
CA GLY A 466 -21.13 -15.96 10.87
C GLY A 466 -22.17 -15.42 9.88
N GLY A 467 -23.07 -14.56 10.36
CA GLY A 467 -24.10 -13.99 9.50
C GLY A 467 -24.97 -12.93 10.19
N GLY A 468 -24.44 -12.25 11.21
CA GLY A 468 -25.21 -11.39 12.09
C GLY A 468 -26.21 -12.17 12.96
N TRP A 469 -27.22 -11.49 13.50
CA TRP A 469 -28.24 -12.10 14.35
C TRP A 469 -29.63 -11.58 14.01
N CYS A 470 -30.66 -12.36 14.35
CA CYS A 470 -32.03 -11.91 14.28
C CYS A 470 -32.55 -11.64 15.71
N ASN A 471 -32.90 -10.39 16.00
CA ASN A 471 -33.23 -9.92 17.36
C ASN A 471 -34.72 -9.59 17.57
N SER A 472 -35.58 -9.95 16.60
CA SER A 472 -37.03 -9.80 16.67
C SER A 472 -37.70 -10.83 15.76
N ILE A 473 -38.96 -11.18 16.03
CA ILE A 473 -39.73 -12.12 15.21
C ILE A 473 -39.70 -11.70 13.73
N ARG A 474 -39.97 -10.43 13.42
CA ARG A 474 -39.96 -9.91 12.05
C ARG A 474 -38.63 -10.16 11.34
N LYS A 475 -37.50 -9.88 12.01
CA LYS A 475 -36.17 -10.12 11.43
C LYS A 475 -35.85 -11.60 11.30
N CYS A 476 -36.26 -12.43 12.27
CA CYS A 476 -36.04 -13.87 12.20
C CYS A 476 -36.87 -14.53 11.09
N VAL A 477 -38.11 -14.07 10.85
CA VAL A 477 -38.93 -14.49 9.69
C VAL A 477 -38.28 -14.09 8.36
N PHE A 478 -37.57 -12.96 8.31
CA PHE A 478 -36.76 -12.63 7.14
C PHE A 478 -35.57 -13.59 7.02
N SER A 479 -34.80 -13.79 8.08
CA SER A 479 -33.62 -14.66 8.08
C SER A 479 -33.92 -16.11 7.70
N LYS A 480 -35.07 -16.67 8.11
CA LYS A 480 -35.46 -18.05 7.78
C LYS A 480 -35.68 -18.28 6.27
N LYS A 481 -35.85 -17.22 5.49
CA LYS A 481 -35.96 -17.26 4.02
C LYS A 481 -34.62 -17.03 3.31
N THR A 482 -33.50 -17.20 4.02
CA THR A 482 -32.15 -16.99 3.49
C THR A 482 -31.25 -18.15 3.89
N ARG A 483 -30.04 -18.22 3.30
CA ARG A 483 -29.00 -19.21 3.67
C ARG A 483 -28.59 -19.18 5.14
N HIS A 484 -28.85 -18.07 5.84
CA HIS A 484 -28.54 -17.88 7.27
C HIS A 484 -29.68 -18.31 8.22
N GLY A 485 -30.76 -18.87 7.69
CA GLY A 485 -31.84 -19.41 8.51
C GLY A 485 -32.44 -20.72 7.97
N SER A 486 -31.94 -21.24 6.86
CA SER A 486 -32.47 -22.43 6.21
C SER A 486 -31.44 -23.09 5.30
N SER A 487 -31.31 -24.41 5.40
CA SER A 487 -30.42 -25.20 4.55
C SER A 487 -30.94 -25.40 3.13
N HIS A 488 -32.22 -25.10 2.87
CA HIS A 488 -32.76 -25.08 1.51
C HIS A 488 -32.10 -24.01 0.64
N TYR A 489 -31.64 -22.91 1.24
CA TYR A 489 -30.97 -21.81 0.55
C TYR A 489 -29.44 -21.84 0.67
N MET A 490 -28.87 -22.85 1.34
CA MET A 490 -27.41 -23.00 1.42
C MET A 490 -26.84 -23.48 0.08
N GLU A 491 -25.71 -22.88 -0.27
CA GLU A 491 -24.88 -23.29 -1.41
C GLU A 491 -24.47 -24.76 -1.22
N LYS A 492 -24.68 -25.57 -2.27
CA LYS A 492 -24.39 -27.01 -2.24
C LYS A 492 -22.90 -27.30 -2.17
N GLN A 493 -22.07 -26.38 -2.64
CA GLN A 493 -20.63 -26.40 -2.48
C GLN A 493 -20.15 -24.98 -2.17
N ILE A 494 -19.07 -24.85 -1.40
CA ILE A 494 -18.42 -23.57 -1.13
C ILE A 494 -16.90 -23.68 -1.31
N PRO A 495 -16.22 -22.60 -1.71
CA PRO A 495 -14.77 -22.58 -1.76
C PRO A 495 -14.17 -22.58 -0.35
N PHE A 496 -13.16 -23.41 -0.14
CA PHE A 496 -12.32 -23.37 1.05
C PHE A 496 -11.09 -22.51 0.77
N GLU A 497 -11.06 -21.33 1.39
CA GLU A 497 -10.03 -20.30 1.26
C GLU A 497 -9.51 -19.86 2.64
N GLY A 498 -8.45 -19.04 2.66
CA GLY A 498 -7.90 -18.50 3.90
C GLY A 498 -7.47 -19.61 4.85
N ILE A 499 -7.92 -19.55 6.10
CA ILE A 499 -7.63 -20.57 7.13
C ILE A 499 -8.12 -21.99 6.75
N LEU A 500 -9.04 -22.11 5.79
CA LEU A 500 -9.55 -23.39 5.28
C LEU A 500 -8.88 -23.85 3.98
N SER A 501 -8.02 -23.04 3.35
CA SER A 501 -7.34 -23.43 2.11
C SER A 501 -6.55 -24.74 2.27
N ASN A 502 -6.48 -25.54 1.20
CA ASN A 502 -5.71 -26.77 1.10
C ASN A 502 -4.34 -26.64 0.46
N LYS A 503 -3.93 -25.41 0.19
CA LYS A 503 -2.63 -25.11 -0.38
C LYS A 503 -1.70 -24.64 0.72
N ALA A 504 -0.52 -25.24 0.81
CA ALA A 504 0.46 -24.88 1.84
C ALA A 504 0.95 -23.44 1.67
N GLU A 505 0.93 -22.95 0.43
CA GLU A 505 1.30 -21.58 0.04
C GLU A 505 0.26 -20.56 0.48
N GLU A 506 -0.99 -20.98 0.75
CA GLU A 506 -2.09 -20.10 1.17
C GLU A 506 -2.42 -20.27 2.67
N ASN A 507 -2.15 -21.46 3.23
CA ASN A 507 -2.45 -21.85 4.60
C ASN A 507 -1.36 -22.76 5.17
N PRO A 508 -0.16 -22.25 5.45
CA PRO A 508 1.00 -23.07 5.80
C PRO A 508 0.82 -23.92 7.08
N ASP A 509 -0.06 -23.47 7.98
CA ASP A 509 -0.27 -24.10 9.27
C ASP A 509 -1.28 -25.24 9.21
N PHE A 510 -2.42 -25.06 8.51
CA PHE A 510 -3.57 -25.95 8.57
C PHE A 510 -3.96 -26.61 7.23
N TYR A 511 -3.21 -26.39 6.16
CA TYR A 511 -3.55 -26.90 4.81
C TYR A 511 -3.73 -28.42 4.71
N ASN A 512 -3.16 -29.19 5.64
CA ASN A 512 -3.28 -30.65 5.66
C ASN A 512 -4.14 -31.19 6.82
N TRP A 513 -4.86 -30.34 7.55
CA TRP A 513 -5.77 -30.73 8.63
C TRP A 513 -7.14 -31.17 8.07
N ASN A 514 -7.92 -31.89 8.87
CA ASN A 514 -9.36 -31.99 8.63
C ASN A 514 -9.96 -30.60 8.83
N ARG A 515 -10.60 -30.06 7.81
CA ARG A 515 -11.17 -28.72 7.81
C ARG A 515 -12.67 -28.81 7.64
N VAL A 516 -13.37 -28.13 8.53
CA VAL A 516 -14.83 -28.15 8.59
C VAL A 516 -15.32 -26.71 8.61
N LYS A 517 -16.31 -26.39 7.78
CA LYS A 517 -17.10 -25.14 7.89
C LYS A 517 -18.52 -25.47 8.27
N VAL A 518 -18.89 -25.21 9.52
CA VAL A 518 -20.25 -25.40 10.03
C VAL A 518 -21.11 -24.22 9.56
N ARG A 519 -22.22 -24.52 8.90
CA ARG A 519 -23.09 -23.49 8.31
C ARG A 519 -23.98 -22.86 9.38
N TYR A 520 -24.11 -21.54 9.30
CA TYR A 520 -24.85 -20.75 10.28
C TYR A 520 -26.32 -20.65 9.88
N CYS A 521 -27.24 -21.16 10.71
CA CYS A 521 -28.67 -21.13 10.42
C CYS A 521 -29.60 -20.93 11.62
N ASP A 522 -29.07 -20.54 12.78
CA ASP A 522 -29.83 -20.38 14.02
C ASP A 522 -30.12 -18.92 14.40
N GLY A 523 -29.36 -17.98 13.84
CA GLY A 523 -29.52 -16.54 14.15
C GLY A 523 -29.07 -16.14 15.56
N GLY A 524 -28.40 -17.04 16.30
CA GLY A 524 -28.12 -16.94 17.72
C GLY A 524 -26.69 -17.30 18.15
N SER A 525 -25.74 -17.33 17.22
CA SER A 525 -24.34 -17.75 17.50
C SER A 525 -24.26 -19.14 18.12
N PHE A 526 -25.12 -20.06 17.66
CA PHE A 526 -25.20 -21.43 18.12
C PHE A 526 -25.57 -21.58 19.61
N SER A 527 -26.22 -20.59 20.23
CA SER A 527 -26.53 -20.61 21.67
C SER A 527 -28.03 -20.62 22.02
N GLY A 528 -28.92 -20.41 21.04
CA GLY A 528 -30.38 -20.42 21.26
C GLY A 528 -30.94 -21.82 21.54
N ASP A 529 -31.98 -21.90 22.38
CA ASP A 529 -32.82 -23.11 22.52
C ASP A 529 -34.25 -22.75 22.98
N SER A 530 -35.03 -22.19 22.06
CA SER A 530 -36.46 -21.89 22.20
C SER A 530 -37.19 -22.04 20.85
N GLN A 531 -38.48 -21.73 20.81
CA GLN A 531 -39.25 -21.69 19.57
C GLN A 531 -40.33 -20.62 19.64
N ASN A 532 -40.81 -20.19 18.48
CA ASN A 532 -42.04 -19.41 18.35
C ASN A 532 -42.96 -20.12 17.35
N GLU A 533 -44.00 -20.76 17.87
CA GLU A 533 -44.94 -21.57 17.09
C GLU A 533 -45.74 -20.70 16.11
N ALA A 534 -46.24 -19.55 16.58
CA ALA A 534 -47.04 -18.64 15.75
C ALA A 534 -46.30 -18.15 14.50
N ALA A 535 -45.00 -17.89 14.61
CA ALA A 535 -44.15 -17.46 13.50
C ALA A 535 -43.45 -18.62 12.77
N GLN A 536 -43.65 -19.86 13.23
CA GLN A 536 -42.93 -21.06 12.77
C GLN A 536 -41.42 -20.83 12.74
N LEU A 537 -40.86 -20.48 13.90
CA LEU A 537 -39.44 -20.22 14.09
C LEU A 537 -38.85 -21.16 15.13
N TYR A 538 -37.72 -21.77 14.79
CA TYR A 538 -36.99 -22.70 15.66
C TYR A 538 -35.62 -22.10 16.03
N PHE A 539 -35.46 -21.67 17.27
CA PHE A 539 -34.20 -21.13 17.77
C PHE A 539 -33.38 -22.26 18.39
N ARG A 540 -32.69 -23.06 17.57
CA ARG A 540 -32.04 -24.32 18.00
C ARG A 540 -30.52 -24.28 17.95
N GLY A 541 -29.91 -23.12 18.05
CA GLY A 541 -28.45 -22.94 17.99
C GLY A 541 -27.67 -23.94 18.84
N GLN A 542 -28.00 -24.07 20.12
CA GLN A 542 -27.29 -24.99 21.04
C GLN A 542 -27.45 -26.44 20.62
N ARG A 543 -28.64 -26.82 20.14
CA ARG A 543 -28.88 -28.19 19.67
C ARG A 543 -28.13 -28.47 18.38
N ILE A 544 -28.12 -27.52 17.43
CA ILE A 544 -27.35 -27.61 16.20
C ILE A 544 -25.87 -27.80 16.54
N TRP A 545 -25.31 -26.99 17.43
CA TRP A 545 -23.95 -27.14 17.93
C TRP A 545 -23.68 -28.57 18.44
N SER A 546 -24.50 -29.05 19.38
CA SER A 546 -24.32 -30.38 19.97
C SER A 546 -24.34 -31.49 18.92
N VAL A 547 -25.35 -31.52 18.04
CA VAL A 547 -25.48 -32.62 17.06
C VAL A 547 -24.40 -32.56 15.98
N VAL A 548 -24.03 -31.36 15.52
CA VAL A 548 -22.92 -31.22 14.56
C VAL A 548 -21.61 -31.72 15.18
N MET A 549 -21.31 -31.32 16.42
CA MET A 549 -20.09 -31.78 17.10
C MET A 549 -20.10 -33.29 17.32
N GLU A 550 -21.21 -33.87 17.75
CA GLU A 550 -21.36 -35.34 17.88
C GLU A 550 -21.14 -36.07 16.54
N ASP A 551 -21.72 -35.56 15.45
CA ASP A 551 -21.54 -36.15 14.13
C ASP A 551 -20.06 -36.06 13.67
N LEU A 552 -19.40 -34.92 13.85
CA LEU A 552 -17.96 -34.79 13.57
C LEU A 552 -17.11 -35.72 14.46
N MET A 553 -17.47 -35.87 15.73
CA MET A 553 -16.84 -36.82 16.66
C MET A 553 -16.98 -38.26 16.17
N SER A 554 -18.14 -38.63 15.61
CA SER A 554 -18.34 -39.95 14.97
C SER A 554 -17.47 -40.15 13.73
N LYS A 555 -17.16 -39.06 13.02
CA LYS A 555 -16.37 -39.05 11.78
C LYS A 555 -14.86 -38.99 12.00
N GLY A 556 -14.39 -39.27 13.22
CA GLY A 556 -12.98 -39.40 13.56
C GLY A 556 -12.42 -38.23 14.39
N MET A 557 -13.18 -37.15 14.62
CA MET A 557 -12.70 -36.03 15.44
C MET A 557 -12.39 -36.45 16.89
N ARG A 558 -13.06 -37.49 17.40
CA ARG A 558 -12.79 -38.05 18.74
C ARG A 558 -11.36 -38.53 18.96
N TYR A 559 -10.64 -38.87 17.88
CA TYR A 559 -9.25 -39.34 17.92
C TYR A 559 -8.25 -38.24 17.61
N ALA A 560 -8.68 -36.98 17.56
CA ALA A 560 -7.80 -35.86 17.22
C ALA A 560 -6.70 -35.68 18.27
N ASN A 561 -5.46 -35.57 17.80
CA ASN A 561 -4.34 -35.13 18.63
C ASN A 561 -4.43 -33.62 18.92
N GLN A 562 -5.00 -32.89 17.96
CA GLN A 562 -5.06 -31.45 17.93
C GLN A 562 -6.40 -30.98 17.35
N ALA A 563 -7.05 -30.03 18.02
CA ALA A 563 -8.30 -29.45 17.53
C ALA A 563 -8.30 -27.92 17.72
N LEU A 564 -8.78 -27.21 16.70
CA LEU A 564 -8.95 -25.76 16.70
C LEU A 564 -10.41 -25.44 16.38
N LEU A 565 -11.10 -24.81 17.33
CA LEU A 565 -12.39 -24.18 17.06
C LEU A 565 -12.14 -22.77 16.57
N SER A 566 -12.69 -22.39 15.43
CA SER A 566 -12.60 -21.02 14.93
C SER A 566 -13.92 -20.55 14.36
N GLY A 567 -14.01 -19.29 13.99
CA GLY A 567 -15.19 -18.69 13.42
C GLY A 567 -15.02 -17.20 13.22
N CYS A 568 -15.82 -16.64 12.30
CA CYS A 568 -15.85 -15.20 12.09
C CYS A 568 -17.18 -14.55 12.52
N SER A 569 -17.14 -13.31 13.04
CA SER A 569 -18.32 -12.48 13.28
C SER A 569 -19.23 -13.13 14.33
N ALA A 570 -20.49 -13.42 14.01
CA ALA A 570 -21.36 -14.22 14.87
C ALA A 570 -20.80 -15.62 15.16
N GLY A 571 -20.09 -16.24 14.22
CA GLY A 571 -19.34 -17.48 14.43
C GLY A 571 -18.08 -17.28 15.26
N GLY A 572 -17.46 -16.10 15.20
CA GLY A 572 -16.34 -15.72 16.07
C GLY A 572 -16.80 -15.55 17.51
N LEU A 573 -17.97 -14.94 17.74
CA LEU A 573 -18.61 -14.90 19.05
C LEU A 573 -18.96 -16.31 19.54
N ALA A 574 -19.51 -17.16 18.66
CA ALA A 574 -19.80 -18.55 18.98
C ALA A 574 -18.53 -19.33 19.38
N ALA A 575 -17.41 -19.11 18.69
CA ALA A 575 -16.13 -19.72 19.04
C ALA A 575 -15.64 -19.33 20.44
N ILE A 576 -16.02 -18.16 20.96
CA ILE A 576 -15.75 -17.76 22.35
C ILE A 576 -16.73 -18.47 23.30
N LEU A 577 -18.03 -18.42 22.99
CA LEU A 577 -19.10 -18.97 23.83
C LEU A 577 -18.93 -20.47 24.07
N HIS A 578 -18.64 -21.22 23.01
CA HIS A 578 -18.51 -22.67 23.04
C HIS A 578 -17.08 -23.17 23.19
N CYS A 579 -16.11 -22.28 23.43
CA CYS A 579 -14.69 -22.68 23.48
C CYS A 579 -14.41 -23.76 24.54
N ASP A 580 -14.94 -23.57 25.74
CA ASP A 580 -14.79 -24.54 26.82
C ASP A 580 -15.61 -25.80 26.55
N GLU A 581 -16.84 -25.71 26.03
CA GLU A 581 -17.63 -26.89 25.63
C GLU A 581 -16.87 -27.75 24.61
N PHE A 582 -16.28 -27.12 23.59
CA PHE A 582 -15.48 -27.80 22.58
C PHE A 582 -14.27 -28.51 23.20
N ARG A 583 -13.56 -27.88 24.15
CA ARG A 583 -12.46 -28.52 24.89
C ARG A 583 -12.89 -29.78 25.63
N HIS A 584 -14.11 -29.81 26.17
CA HIS A 584 -14.61 -30.95 26.95
C HIS A 584 -14.97 -32.16 26.08
N LEU A 585 -15.09 -31.99 24.76
CA LEU A 585 -15.32 -33.12 23.84
C LEU A 585 -14.10 -34.03 23.70
N PHE A 586 -12.91 -33.54 24.02
CA PHE A 586 -11.65 -34.25 23.79
C PHE A 586 -10.99 -34.70 25.10
N PRO A 587 -10.20 -35.79 25.08
CA PRO A 587 -9.44 -36.21 26.24
C PRO A 587 -8.45 -35.13 26.71
N ARG A 588 -7.95 -35.25 27.94
CA ARG A 588 -6.99 -34.28 28.50
C ARG A 588 -5.67 -34.22 27.72
N THR A 589 -5.30 -35.32 27.07
CA THR A 589 -4.10 -35.46 26.22
C THR A 589 -4.19 -34.71 24.90
N ALA A 590 -5.40 -34.56 24.36
CA ALA A 590 -5.63 -33.80 23.13
C ALA A 590 -5.42 -32.31 23.39
N ARG A 591 -4.76 -31.65 22.43
CA ARG A 591 -4.44 -30.23 22.51
C ARG A 591 -5.54 -29.46 21.79
N VAL A 592 -6.32 -28.68 22.53
CA VAL A 592 -7.48 -27.95 21.98
C VAL A 592 -7.30 -26.46 22.24
N LYS A 593 -7.58 -25.66 21.22
CA LYS A 593 -7.53 -24.19 21.27
C LYS A 593 -8.73 -23.60 20.53
N CYS A 594 -8.99 -22.32 20.75
CA CYS A 594 -10.02 -21.58 20.03
C CYS A 594 -9.43 -20.32 19.39
N LEU A 595 -9.97 -19.90 18.25
CA LEU A 595 -9.62 -18.67 17.56
C LEU A 595 -10.90 -17.92 17.18
N SER A 596 -11.12 -16.76 17.79
CA SER A 596 -12.24 -15.89 17.44
C SER A 596 -11.77 -14.78 16.50
N ASP A 597 -12.32 -14.72 15.29
CA ASP A 597 -12.07 -13.67 14.32
C ASP A 597 -13.27 -12.70 14.24
N ALA A 598 -13.02 -11.41 14.37
CA ALA A 598 -14.04 -10.35 14.36
C ALA A 598 -15.23 -10.65 15.30
N GLY A 599 -14.97 -11.40 16.38
CA GLY A 599 -15.98 -11.87 17.33
C GLY A 599 -16.00 -11.05 18.62
N LEU A 600 -15.07 -10.11 18.81
CA LEU A 600 -14.96 -9.28 20.02
C LEU A 600 -15.81 -8.01 19.90
N PHE A 601 -17.12 -8.15 20.11
CA PHE A 601 -18.04 -7.01 20.15
C PHE A 601 -18.07 -6.34 21.52
N LEU A 602 -18.05 -5.01 21.51
CA LEU A 602 -18.14 -4.20 22.73
C LEU A 602 -19.51 -3.59 22.95
N ASP A 603 -19.93 -3.52 24.21
CA ASP A 603 -21.10 -2.78 24.64
C ASP A 603 -20.67 -1.36 25.01
N VAL A 604 -20.84 -0.45 24.07
CA VAL A 604 -20.43 0.96 24.14
C VAL A 604 -21.56 1.86 23.59
N PRO A 605 -21.62 3.13 24.02
CA PRO A 605 -22.56 4.08 23.44
C PRO A 605 -22.28 4.33 21.95
N ASP A 606 -23.35 4.56 21.19
CA ASP A 606 -23.32 5.05 19.82
C ASP A 606 -23.14 6.57 19.77
N ILE A 607 -23.11 7.14 18.57
CA ILE A 607 -22.93 8.57 18.33
C ILE A 607 -24.05 9.46 18.90
N SER A 608 -25.19 8.86 19.26
CA SER A 608 -26.31 9.54 19.93
C SER A 608 -26.34 9.29 21.45
N GLY A 609 -25.35 8.57 21.98
CA GLY A 609 -25.22 8.24 23.40
C GLY A 609 -26.00 6.98 23.84
N TRP A 610 -26.72 6.33 22.94
CA TRP A 610 -27.51 5.13 23.23
C TRP A 610 -26.69 3.86 23.11
N ARG A 611 -27.09 2.78 23.78
CA ARG A 611 -26.41 1.47 23.70
C ARG A 611 -27.11 0.55 22.70
N THR A 612 -27.06 0.92 21.41
CA THR A 612 -27.78 0.24 20.33
C THR A 612 -27.49 -1.27 20.28
N LEU A 613 -26.23 -1.70 20.36
CA LEU A 613 -25.91 -3.13 20.33
C LEU A 613 -26.39 -3.88 21.57
N ARG A 614 -26.44 -3.23 22.74
CA ARG A 614 -27.00 -3.86 23.95
C ARG A 614 -28.47 -4.18 23.76
N TYR A 615 -29.24 -3.27 23.16
CA TYR A 615 -30.65 -3.51 22.83
C TYR A 615 -30.80 -4.64 21.79
N MET A 616 -29.93 -4.66 20.78
CA MET A 616 -29.91 -5.75 19.79
C MET A 616 -29.66 -7.10 20.47
N PHE A 617 -28.58 -7.22 21.25
CA PHE A 617 -28.22 -8.46 21.94
C PHE A 617 -29.26 -8.86 22.99
N ALA A 618 -29.91 -7.89 23.65
CA ALA A 618 -31.05 -8.17 24.53
C ALA A 618 -32.18 -8.88 23.76
N GLY A 619 -32.54 -8.37 22.59
CA GLY A 619 -33.54 -9.00 21.73
C GLY A 619 -33.16 -10.42 21.31
N VAL A 620 -31.89 -10.66 20.97
CA VAL A 620 -31.39 -12.00 20.61
C VAL A 620 -31.48 -12.96 21.80
N VAL A 621 -30.89 -12.58 22.95
CA VAL A 621 -30.81 -13.44 24.14
C VAL A 621 -32.20 -13.79 24.67
N MET A 622 -33.11 -12.81 24.73
CA MET A 622 -34.46 -13.00 25.25
C MET A 622 -35.33 -13.81 24.29
N LEU A 623 -35.33 -13.48 23.00
CA LEU A 623 -36.18 -14.15 22.00
C LEU A 623 -35.82 -15.63 21.86
N GLN A 624 -34.52 -15.94 21.88
CA GLN A 624 -34.00 -17.27 21.58
C GLN A 624 -33.75 -18.14 22.84
N GLY A 625 -34.14 -17.66 24.02
CA GLY A 625 -34.05 -18.42 25.27
C GLY A 625 -32.62 -18.83 25.64
N MET A 626 -31.63 -17.95 25.40
CA MET A 626 -30.21 -18.29 25.53
C MET A 626 -29.72 -18.36 26.99
N GLN A 627 -30.50 -17.87 27.96
CA GLN A 627 -30.05 -17.68 29.34
C GLN A 627 -29.49 -18.95 29.98
N LYS A 628 -30.07 -20.12 29.64
CA LYS A 628 -29.67 -21.45 30.13
C LYS A 628 -28.40 -22.01 29.47
N ASN A 629 -28.05 -21.52 28.28
CA ASN A 629 -26.93 -22.02 27.48
C ASN A 629 -25.70 -21.12 27.56
N LEU A 630 -25.84 -19.89 28.06
CA LEU A 630 -24.71 -18.99 28.25
C LEU A 630 -23.80 -19.49 29.39
N PRO A 631 -22.49 -19.20 29.33
CA PRO A 631 -21.53 -19.72 30.31
C PRO A 631 -21.92 -19.37 31.75
N GLN A 632 -22.14 -20.41 32.56
CA GLN A 632 -22.59 -20.25 33.96
C GLN A 632 -21.66 -19.40 34.82
N GLY A 633 -20.35 -19.45 34.54
CA GLY A 633 -19.37 -18.60 35.22
C GLY A 633 -19.62 -17.10 35.01
N CYS A 634 -20.20 -16.73 33.87
CA CYS A 634 -20.60 -15.36 33.57
C CYS A 634 -21.99 -15.04 34.13
N THR A 635 -23.00 -15.89 33.87
CA THR A 635 -24.41 -15.60 34.24
C THR A 635 -24.65 -15.57 35.75
N LYS A 636 -23.75 -16.15 36.55
CA LYS A 636 -23.73 -15.98 38.01
C LYS A 636 -23.29 -14.58 38.47
N ARG A 637 -22.57 -13.83 37.63
CA ARG A 637 -21.99 -12.51 37.96
C ARG A 637 -22.66 -11.36 37.24
N PHE A 638 -23.19 -11.62 36.05
CA PHE A 638 -23.79 -10.61 35.18
C PHE A 638 -25.11 -11.12 34.63
N ASN A 639 -25.99 -10.20 34.25
CA ASN A 639 -27.21 -10.60 33.56
C ASN A 639 -26.89 -11.31 32.22
N PRO A 640 -27.78 -12.19 31.72
CA PRO A 640 -27.52 -12.98 30.51
C PRO A 640 -27.15 -12.15 29.28
N ILE A 641 -27.75 -10.97 29.11
CA ILE A 641 -27.48 -10.07 27.97
C ILE A 641 -26.00 -9.66 27.96
N MET A 642 -25.46 -9.31 29.13
CA MET A 642 -24.06 -8.95 29.28
C MET A 642 -23.11 -10.13 29.05
N CYS A 643 -23.57 -11.36 29.26
CA CYS A 643 -22.78 -12.56 29.00
C CYS A 643 -22.73 -12.97 27.52
N PHE A 644 -23.58 -12.38 26.70
CA PHE A 644 -23.46 -12.47 25.25
C PHE A 644 -22.42 -11.48 24.68
N PHE A 645 -21.97 -10.50 25.48
CA PHE A 645 -20.85 -9.63 25.10
C PHE A 645 -19.50 -10.26 25.49
N PRO A 646 -18.61 -10.54 24.52
CA PRO A 646 -17.27 -11.08 24.76
C PRO A 646 -16.47 -10.34 25.82
N GLN A 647 -16.62 -9.01 25.89
CA GLN A 647 -15.91 -8.17 26.86
C GLN A 647 -16.11 -8.60 28.32
N ARG A 648 -17.20 -9.30 28.65
CA ARG A 648 -17.49 -9.83 29.99
C ARG A 648 -17.10 -11.30 30.14
N LEU A 649 -16.91 -12.00 29.04
CA LEU A 649 -16.76 -13.44 28.99
C LEU A 649 -15.31 -13.90 28.82
N ILE A 650 -14.53 -13.24 27.95
CA ILE A 650 -13.20 -13.73 27.49
C ILE A 650 -12.22 -13.99 28.64
N ALA A 651 -12.31 -13.25 29.74
CA ALA A 651 -11.44 -13.42 30.90
C ALA A 651 -11.72 -14.71 31.68
N SER A 652 -12.93 -15.28 31.53
CA SER A 652 -13.38 -16.49 32.22
C SER A 652 -13.18 -17.78 31.41
N VAL A 653 -12.91 -17.67 30.11
CA VAL A 653 -12.66 -18.83 29.24
C VAL A 653 -11.40 -19.57 29.72
N ARG A 654 -11.54 -20.86 30.00
CA ARG A 654 -10.46 -21.69 30.57
C ARG A 654 -9.52 -22.20 29.49
N THR A 655 -10.06 -22.57 28.35
CA THR A 655 -9.34 -23.07 27.18
C THR A 655 -8.50 -21.95 26.55
N PRO A 656 -7.30 -22.23 26.02
CA PRO A 656 -6.51 -21.24 25.29
C PRO A 656 -7.31 -20.62 24.14
N LEU A 657 -7.49 -19.30 24.19
CA LEU A 657 -8.23 -18.53 23.20
C LEU A 657 -7.28 -17.55 22.51
N PHE A 658 -7.39 -17.48 21.18
CA PHE A 658 -6.76 -16.48 20.36
C PHE A 658 -7.81 -15.53 19.80
N LEU A 659 -7.60 -14.22 19.94
CA LEU A 659 -8.48 -13.20 19.37
C LEU A 659 -7.81 -12.55 18.16
N VAL A 660 -8.46 -12.63 17.00
CA VAL A 660 -8.15 -11.83 15.80
C VAL A 660 -9.27 -10.80 15.69
N ASN A 661 -8.99 -9.51 15.86
CA ASN A 661 -10.03 -8.49 15.76
C ASN A 661 -9.42 -7.21 15.22
N THR A 662 -10.13 -6.46 14.39
CA THR A 662 -9.69 -5.10 14.08
C THR A 662 -10.10 -4.15 15.19
N ALA A 663 -9.32 -3.10 15.44
CA ALA A 663 -9.69 -2.04 16.36
C ALA A 663 -10.88 -1.22 15.85
N TYR A 664 -11.08 -1.23 14.53
CA TYR A 664 -12.13 -0.50 13.82
C TYR A 664 -13.01 -1.48 13.04
N ASP A 665 -13.64 -2.41 13.76
CA ASP A 665 -14.53 -3.41 13.15
C ASP A 665 -15.67 -2.73 12.38
N THR A 666 -15.65 -2.89 11.06
CA THR A 666 -16.55 -2.16 10.17
C THR A 666 -18.02 -2.52 10.39
N TRP A 667 -18.30 -3.76 10.82
CA TRP A 667 -19.65 -4.18 11.16
C TRP A 667 -20.12 -3.47 12.44
N GLN A 668 -19.29 -3.45 13.49
CA GLN A 668 -19.64 -2.77 14.73
C GLN A 668 -19.79 -1.24 14.53
N ILE A 669 -18.96 -0.63 13.68
CA ILE A 669 -19.10 0.78 13.31
C ILE A 669 -20.46 1.05 12.66
N GLN A 670 -20.85 0.24 11.67
CA GLN A 670 -22.07 0.48 10.90
C GLN A 670 -23.35 0.11 11.65
N VAL A 671 -23.33 -0.95 12.47
CA VAL A 671 -24.53 -1.50 13.10
C VAL A 671 -24.73 -0.99 14.53
N SER A 672 -23.65 -0.67 15.26
CA SER A 672 -23.72 -0.25 16.65
C SER A 672 -23.31 1.21 16.86
N LEU A 673 -22.16 1.64 16.35
CA LEU A 673 -21.59 2.94 16.72
C LEU A 673 -22.22 4.11 15.96
N ALA A 674 -22.39 3.98 14.65
CA ALA A 674 -22.98 4.99 13.78
C ALA A 674 -24.09 4.41 12.88
N PRO A 675 -25.11 3.73 13.46
CA PRO A 675 -26.24 3.23 12.70
C PRO A 675 -27.07 4.39 12.13
N ALA A 676 -27.82 4.12 11.06
CA ALA A 676 -28.65 5.15 10.43
C ALA A 676 -29.71 5.72 11.39
N SER A 677 -30.14 4.93 12.36
CA SER A 677 -31.05 5.37 13.42
C SER A 677 -30.44 6.33 14.43
N ALA A 678 -29.12 6.39 14.58
CA ALA A 678 -28.41 7.32 15.47
C ALA A 678 -27.82 8.54 14.74
N ASP A 679 -27.72 8.48 13.40
CA ASP A 679 -27.17 9.53 12.55
C ASP A 679 -28.30 10.38 11.91
N HIS A 680 -29.14 11.01 12.73
CA HIS A 680 -30.33 11.74 12.25
C HIS A 680 -30.03 12.83 11.21
N HIS A 681 -28.85 13.45 11.29
CA HIS A 681 -28.41 14.51 10.38
C HIS A 681 -27.56 13.98 9.21
N GLY A 682 -27.28 12.68 9.13
CA GLY A 682 -26.49 12.07 8.06
C GLY A 682 -24.99 12.42 8.07
N ASN A 683 -24.48 12.98 9.17
CA ASN A 683 -23.11 13.45 9.32
C ASN A 683 -22.10 12.29 9.26
N TRP A 684 -22.50 11.10 9.71
CA TRP A 684 -21.66 9.91 9.72
C TRP A 684 -21.79 9.06 8.46
N ASN A 685 -22.75 9.34 7.59
CA ASN A 685 -23.02 8.55 6.39
C ASN A 685 -21.81 8.46 5.44
N GLY A 686 -21.06 9.56 5.29
CA GLY A 686 -19.81 9.58 4.51
C GLY A 686 -18.71 8.73 5.15
N CYS A 687 -18.46 8.96 6.45
CA CYS A 687 -17.41 8.31 7.24
C CYS A 687 -17.59 6.80 7.36
N ARG A 688 -18.81 6.32 7.68
CA ARG A 688 -19.06 4.87 7.89
C ARG A 688 -19.02 4.03 6.60
N LYS A 689 -19.21 4.67 5.44
CA LYS A 689 -19.11 4.03 4.11
C LYS A 689 -17.68 4.12 3.56
N ASN A 690 -16.99 5.21 3.86
CA ASN A 690 -15.60 5.42 3.47
C ASN A 690 -14.89 6.20 4.57
N TYR A 691 -14.05 5.51 5.33
CA TYR A 691 -13.35 6.07 6.49
C TYR A 691 -12.38 7.20 6.13
N ALA A 692 -11.93 7.28 4.86
CA ALA A 692 -11.15 8.43 4.38
C ALA A 692 -11.95 9.74 4.34
N ARG A 693 -13.28 9.67 4.47
CA ARG A 693 -14.18 10.84 4.55
C ARG A 693 -14.54 11.23 5.99
N CYS A 694 -13.97 10.56 6.99
CA CYS A 694 -14.22 10.93 8.38
C CYS A 694 -13.58 12.28 8.72
N THR A 695 -14.32 13.13 9.42
CA THR A 695 -13.77 14.36 10.00
C THR A 695 -12.83 14.04 11.15
N GLY A 696 -12.01 15.01 11.57
CA GLY A 696 -11.15 14.86 12.76
C GLY A 696 -11.92 14.43 14.00
N SER A 697 -13.10 15.01 14.26
CA SER A 697 -13.96 14.64 15.40
C SER A 697 -14.51 13.22 15.31
N GLN A 698 -14.85 12.75 14.10
CA GLN A 698 -15.30 11.36 13.87
C GLN A 698 -14.17 10.36 14.10
N ILE A 699 -12.95 10.69 13.63
CA ILE A 699 -11.76 9.88 13.91
C ILE A 699 -11.47 9.84 15.41
N SER A 700 -11.56 10.95 16.13
CA SER A 700 -11.38 10.96 17.59
C SER A 700 -12.39 10.07 18.32
N PHE A 701 -13.65 10.06 17.90
CA PHE A 701 -14.65 9.15 18.45
C PHE A 701 -14.28 7.68 18.19
N LEU A 702 -13.85 7.34 16.97
CA LEU A 702 -13.40 5.98 16.64
C LEU A 702 -12.14 5.59 17.43
N GLN A 703 -11.20 6.51 17.65
CA GLN A 703 -10.04 6.28 18.53
C GLN A 703 -10.46 6.02 19.98
N GLY A 704 -11.49 6.72 20.47
CA GLY A 704 -12.11 6.43 21.77
C GLY A 704 -12.68 5.02 21.85
N PHE A 705 -13.32 4.54 20.78
CA PHE A 705 -13.79 3.15 20.68
C PHE A 705 -12.63 2.14 20.69
N ARG A 706 -11.56 2.37 19.91
CA ARG A 706 -10.33 1.56 19.96
C ARG A 706 -9.77 1.47 21.37
N ASN A 707 -9.68 2.59 22.09
CA ASN A 707 -9.14 2.61 23.45
C ASN A 707 -9.98 1.77 24.42
N GLN A 708 -11.31 1.79 24.28
CA GLN A 708 -12.20 0.91 25.04
C GLN A 708 -11.98 -0.57 24.72
N MET A 709 -11.73 -0.92 23.45
CA MET A 709 -11.37 -2.30 23.06
C MET A 709 -10.08 -2.76 23.72
N LEU A 710 -9.02 -1.95 23.62
CA LEU A 710 -7.71 -2.26 24.20
C LEU A 710 -7.80 -2.40 25.73
N HIS A 711 -8.64 -1.59 26.37
CA HIS A 711 -8.92 -1.72 27.80
C HIS A 711 -9.62 -3.05 28.12
N ALA A 712 -10.64 -3.44 27.34
CA ALA A 712 -11.39 -4.67 27.55
C ALA A 712 -10.53 -5.94 27.47
N VAL A 713 -9.52 -5.95 26.60
CA VAL A 713 -8.61 -7.11 26.42
C VAL A 713 -7.36 -7.06 27.33
N ARG A 714 -7.19 -6.02 28.16
CA ARG A 714 -5.99 -5.85 29.00
C ARG A 714 -5.80 -6.99 30.00
N GLY A 715 -6.88 -7.46 30.63
CA GLY A 715 -6.83 -8.61 31.54
C GLY A 715 -6.57 -9.93 30.80
N PHE A 716 -7.22 -10.08 29.64
CA PHE A 716 -7.11 -11.27 28.79
C PHE A 716 -5.70 -11.49 28.25
N SER A 717 -5.05 -10.41 27.77
CA SER A 717 -3.71 -10.43 27.17
C SER A 717 -2.57 -10.69 28.17
N ARG A 718 -2.79 -10.50 29.47
CA ARG A 718 -1.82 -10.81 30.53
C ARG A 718 -1.66 -12.32 30.76
N LEU A 719 -2.66 -13.12 30.43
CA LEU A 719 -2.62 -14.56 30.64
C LEU A 719 -1.80 -15.23 29.54
N LYS A 720 -0.69 -15.88 29.92
CA LYS A 720 0.27 -16.52 28.99
C LYS A 720 -0.37 -17.52 28.02
N LYS A 721 -1.47 -18.17 28.43
CA LYS A 721 -2.20 -19.15 27.61
C LYS A 721 -2.92 -18.55 26.40
N ASN A 722 -3.20 -17.24 26.42
CA ASN A 722 -4.03 -16.57 25.43
C ASN A 722 -3.17 -15.87 24.37
N GLY A 723 -3.76 -15.64 23.20
CA GLY A 723 -3.14 -14.85 22.14
C GLY A 723 -4.08 -13.76 21.64
N LEU A 724 -3.48 -12.68 21.12
CA LEU A 724 -4.21 -11.51 20.66
C LEU A 724 -3.52 -10.95 19.42
N PHE A 725 -4.31 -10.68 18.40
CA PHE A 725 -3.93 -9.87 17.26
C PHE A 725 -5.01 -8.80 17.03
N ILE A 726 -4.64 -7.56 17.32
CA ILE A 726 -5.47 -6.38 17.02
C ILE A 726 -4.70 -5.48 16.07
N ASN A 727 -5.29 -5.17 14.91
CA ASN A 727 -4.75 -4.19 13.96
C ASN A 727 -5.66 -2.97 13.83
N SER A 728 -5.13 -1.90 13.23
CA SER A 728 -5.84 -0.61 13.08
C SER A 728 -6.66 -0.53 11.79
N CYS A 729 -7.14 -1.65 11.27
CA CYS A 729 -7.75 -1.70 9.95
C CYS A 729 -9.26 -1.60 9.99
N PHE A 730 -9.83 -1.00 8.95
CA PHE A 730 -11.27 -0.99 8.75
C PHE A 730 -11.67 -2.26 8.00
N ALA A 731 -11.76 -3.38 8.72
CA ALA A 731 -12.16 -4.67 8.16
C ALA A 731 -13.11 -5.44 9.09
N HIS A 732 -13.70 -6.51 8.57
CA HIS A 732 -14.51 -7.49 9.28
C HIS A 732 -14.27 -8.86 8.64
N CYS A 733 -13.99 -9.90 9.43
CA CYS A 733 -13.54 -11.23 8.99
C CYS A 733 -12.22 -11.27 8.22
N GLN A 734 -11.13 -11.59 8.92
CA GLN A 734 -9.76 -11.58 8.37
C GLN A 734 -9.21 -12.99 8.09
N THR A 735 -9.80 -14.03 8.67
CA THR A 735 -9.30 -15.41 8.55
C THR A 735 -9.93 -16.17 7.40
N GLU A 736 -11.09 -15.72 6.91
CA GLU A 736 -11.85 -16.43 5.88
C GLU A 736 -11.47 -16.03 4.45
N ARG A 737 -10.82 -14.88 4.24
CA ARG A 737 -10.44 -14.40 2.91
C ARG A 737 -8.94 -14.52 2.69
N GLN A 738 -8.55 -14.91 1.48
CA GLN A 738 -7.14 -15.16 1.17
C GLN A 738 -6.28 -13.89 1.25
N ASP A 739 -6.78 -12.76 0.76
CA ASP A 739 -6.10 -11.46 0.78
C ASP A 739 -5.82 -10.95 2.20
N THR A 740 -6.69 -11.29 3.16
CA THR A 740 -6.58 -10.86 4.55
C THR A 740 -5.88 -11.89 5.45
N TRP A 741 -5.97 -13.18 5.07
CA TRP A 741 -5.36 -14.28 5.79
C TRP A 741 -3.90 -14.48 5.42
N PHE A 742 -3.55 -14.43 4.13
CA PHE A 742 -2.18 -14.70 3.65
C PHE A 742 -1.94 -14.07 2.26
N SER A 743 -1.22 -12.94 2.23
CA SER A 743 -0.84 -12.22 1.00
C SER A 743 0.66 -12.38 0.68
N PRO A 744 1.05 -12.88 -0.52
CA PRO A 744 2.43 -12.92 -0.98
C PRO A 744 2.85 -11.52 -1.46
N GLY A 745 3.21 -10.65 -0.51
CA GLY A 745 3.69 -9.29 -0.79
C GLY A 745 3.45 -8.33 0.38
N ASP A 746 4.35 -7.38 0.58
CA ASP A 746 4.26 -6.30 1.59
C ASP A 746 3.15 -5.25 1.27
N SER A 747 2.01 -5.68 0.71
CA SER A 747 0.88 -4.78 0.44
C SER A 747 0.08 -4.53 1.72
N GLY A 748 0.55 -3.58 2.53
CA GLY A 748 -0.22 -2.93 3.58
C GLY A 748 -0.18 -3.60 4.95
N VAL A 749 0.06 -2.79 5.98
CA VAL A 749 -0.02 -3.14 7.42
C VAL A 749 -1.39 -3.75 7.79
N CYS A 750 -2.40 -3.60 6.92
CA CYS A 750 -3.72 -4.18 7.12
C CYS A 750 -3.93 -5.62 6.72
N TRP A 751 -3.06 -6.16 5.86
CA TRP A 751 -3.31 -7.45 5.20
C TRP A 751 -2.23 -8.48 5.48
N GLN A 752 -1.38 -8.21 6.48
CA GLN A 752 -0.40 -9.17 6.95
C GLN A 752 -0.93 -9.89 8.18
N LEU A 753 -1.42 -11.12 8.00
CA LEU A 753 -1.47 -12.07 9.10
C LEU A 753 -0.90 -13.45 8.79
N ILE A 754 -0.40 -14.06 9.87
CA ILE A 754 0.09 -15.44 10.12
C ILE A 754 1.21 -15.98 9.22
N ARG A 755 2.46 -15.64 9.56
CA ARG A 755 3.65 -16.34 9.05
C ARG A 755 4.07 -17.60 9.82
N LYS A 756 3.39 -17.95 10.93
CA LYS A 756 3.53 -19.23 11.68
C LYS A 756 2.66 -19.22 12.93
N ILE A 757 1.67 -20.12 13.03
CA ILE A 757 1.19 -20.64 14.31
C ILE A 757 2.16 -21.74 14.70
N ASP A 758 3.12 -21.41 15.57
CA ASP A 758 4.22 -22.29 15.93
C ASP A 758 3.77 -23.73 16.24
N LYS A 759 4.12 -24.66 15.33
CA LYS A 759 3.91 -26.12 15.50
C LYS A 759 4.81 -26.70 16.60
N SER A 760 5.92 -26.05 16.95
CA SER A 760 6.89 -26.53 17.95
C SER A 760 6.45 -26.29 19.40
N GLY A 761 5.71 -25.21 19.68
CA GLY A 761 5.15 -24.90 21.01
C GLY A 761 3.94 -25.73 21.46
N TRP A 762 3.50 -26.73 20.70
CA TRP A 762 2.42 -27.59 21.18
C TRP A 762 2.89 -28.51 22.34
N SER A 763 4.19 -28.71 22.59
CA SER A 763 4.74 -29.61 23.62
C SER A 763 5.05 -28.98 25.00
N SER A 764 5.16 -27.65 25.13
CA SER A 764 5.41 -27.02 26.43
C SER A 764 4.83 -25.60 26.47
N ASN A 765 4.14 -25.27 27.58
CA ASN A 765 3.61 -23.93 27.96
C ASN A 765 3.66 -22.86 26.86
N LEU A 766 2.60 -22.75 26.06
CA LEU A 766 2.58 -21.88 24.88
C LEU A 766 2.84 -20.41 25.21
N ARG A 767 3.82 -19.85 24.50
CA ARG A 767 3.74 -18.53 23.90
C ARG A 767 3.24 -18.68 22.48
N PHE A 768 2.36 -17.81 22.04
CA PHE A 768 2.25 -17.51 20.61
C PHE A 768 3.51 -16.75 20.20
N GLN A 769 4.58 -17.46 19.82
CA GLN A 769 5.75 -16.85 19.18
C GLN A 769 5.49 -16.79 17.67
N PHE A 770 5.07 -15.62 17.21
CA PHE A 770 5.15 -15.27 15.79
C PHE A 770 6.62 -14.95 15.46
N THR A 771 7.21 -15.67 14.50
CA THR A 771 8.48 -15.27 13.90
C THR A 771 8.19 -14.20 12.85
N LEU A 772 8.15 -12.92 13.25
CA LEU A 772 9.00 -11.97 12.53
C LEU A 772 10.41 -12.28 13.03
N GLY A 773 11.43 -12.31 12.16
CA GLY A 773 12.79 -12.66 12.55
C GLY A 773 13.14 -12.16 13.96
N MET A 774 13.36 -13.12 14.87
CA MET A 774 13.83 -13.01 16.27
C MET A 774 12.98 -12.27 17.35
N VAL A 775 12.31 -13.09 18.20
CA VAL A 775 12.22 -13.13 19.69
C VAL A 775 12.39 -11.78 20.47
N SER A 776 11.46 -11.26 21.30
CA SER A 776 11.07 -11.80 22.63
C SER A 776 10.18 -10.81 23.42
N ARG A 777 9.23 -11.34 24.21
CA ARG A 777 8.74 -10.82 25.51
C ARG A 777 8.61 -9.30 25.67
N HIS A 778 7.46 -8.73 25.30
CA HIS A 778 6.56 -7.96 26.17
C HIS A 778 5.44 -7.39 25.30
N VAL A 779 4.26 -7.26 25.88
CA VAL A 779 3.06 -6.68 25.27
C VAL A 779 3.41 -5.30 24.71
N GLY A 780 3.39 -5.16 23.39
CA GLY A 780 3.66 -3.92 22.67
C GLY A 780 2.50 -3.63 21.71
N ILE A 781 1.70 -2.64 22.08
CA ILE A 781 0.66 -2.00 21.29
C ILE A 781 1.32 -1.48 20.00
N LEU A 782 0.83 -1.89 18.82
CA LEU A 782 1.22 -1.26 17.56
C LEU A 782 0.49 0.09 17.46
N GLU A 783 1.16 1.16 17.87
CA GLU A 783 0.81 2.54 17.54
C GLU A 783 1.40 2.89 16.17
N ILE A 784 0.53 3.17 15.19
CA ILE A 784 0.63 4.29 14.24
C ILE A 784 -0.79 4.81 14.04
#